data_AF-A0A0H3DQ13-F1
#
_entry.id   AF-A0A0H3DQ13-F1
#
_cell.length_a   1.000
_cell.length_b   1.000
_cell.length_c   1.000
_cell.angle_alpha   90.00
_cell.angle_beta   90.00
_cell.angle_gamma   90.00
#
_symmetry.space_group_name_H-M   'P 1'
#
loop_
_entity.id
_entity.type
_entity.pdbx_description
1 polymer ?
#
loop_
_entity_poly.entity_id
_entity_poly.type
_entity_poly.pdbx_seq_one_letter_code
_entity_poly.pdbx_strand_id
1 'polypeptide(L)'
;MKSSKNFHFKTQAFLLSLFSATLTFSVFLVPTLSQNGSANDPHAVNLNSSSFDKRHNKSYLLQRNSSFSQTEFETITSRTDWEQNFSEFQNKFADQLIDPQAFTLIDVYNLFSGFQQKAQALVNLANNLQKRADTANEIFPVEDKNTIPKVPEGFFSFFGEDYFPRLTPRGLNISDTVASLFNDYNLNSIKLKAFNLQLLKQNDIVLKNKVRYSFAIEMKFHTVYVGKNTKIDLDFALQAQTNNFSSLEELRESFTNSGQTLSTQLFWKPVIDKLITDEGNDLTTIARTAIGENLFDLKVNLTDSVIDGTVLTKARKSFEERILNPFIEQRKEAKRIHDEEQARLERERKQLEEELKGKEKKVQELIREKTRFLSSFNNVKSFKDYWKGKGKNVEIKSQLIEVLKLAFKTDRNRTFIFLTDAFRNAVDWYYNAKKDDQDSKKKAFGDVGIELPKLGVDGIFIPNWLRWELKHRANLKLNLQSVTTKDIHNDINGWGVPKQIFWNEAKNGIEFRQTYPFKYAFQIRMKYTGDYGLKGIYWTLANWGLGGIPPEWKGEMELVLNVDGQLADWITSKKDYPGTLFQFRDDKLLFTLHITQWINVQDQRFKGLLKKQQLDVLEPWGGDIKVPVVDLASYLHFLILADKS
;
A
#
# COMPACT_ATOMS: atom_id res chain seq x y z
N MET A 1 -0.30 18.73 9.31
CA MET A 1 0.36 18.28 10.55
C MET A 1 1.86 18.26 10.33
N LYS A 2 2.50 19.41 10.58
CA LYS A 2 3.95 19.62 10.60
C LYS A 2 4.29 20.09 12.02
N SER A 3 5.49 19.78 12.49
CA SER A 3 6.14 20.28 13.72
C SER A 3 5.84 19.53 15.02
N SER A 4 6.51 18.39 15.25
CA SER A 4 6.78 17.90 16.62
C SER A 4 8.06 17.04 16.74
N LYS A 5 9.12 17.33 15.98
CA LYS A 5 10.41 16.60 16.10
C LYS A 5 11.67 17.49 16.25
N ASN A 6 11.49 18.80 16.47
CA ASN A 6 12.60 19.75 16.73
C ASN A 6 12.69 20.24 18.18
N PHE A 7 12.01 19.60 19.13
CA PHE A 7 11.99 20.06 20.52
C PHE A 7 12.96 19.31 21.46
N HIS A 8 13.47 18.13 21.07
CA HIS A 8 14.39 17.33 21.91
C HIS A 8 15.88 17.64 21.73
N PHE A 9 16.29 18.34 20.67
CA PHE A 9 17.70 18.73 20.49
C PHE A 9 18.05 20.07 21.14
N LYS A 10 17.04 20.94 21.35
CA LYS A 10 17.23 22.25 22.02
C LYS A 10 17.17 22.18 23.55
N THR A 11 16.69 21.09 24.14
CA THR A 11 16.65 20.91 25.61
C THR A 11 17.95 20.34 26.18
N GLN A 12 18.69 19.53 25.41
CA GLN A 12 19.98 18.98 25.84
C GLN A 12 21.15 19.98 25.71
N ALA A 13 21.12 20.87 24.69
CA ALA A 13 22.07 21.98 24.59
C ALA A 13 21.81 23.11 25.60
N PHE A 14 20.55 23.29 26.03
CA PHE A 14 20.18 24.28 27.06
C PHE A 14 20.54 23.82 28.47
N LEU A 15 20.48 22.51 28.76
CA LEU A 15 20.95 21.94 30.03
C LEU A 15 22.49 21.96 30.15
N LEU A 16 23.23 21.99 29.04
CA LEU A 16 24.68 22.23 29.03
C LEU A 16 25.04 23.70 29.36
N SER A 17 24.15 24.66 29.04
CA SER A 17 24.33 26.09 29.37
C SER A 17 23.95 26.45 30.82
N LEU A 18 23.23 25.56 31.51
CA LEU A 18 22.82 25.73 32.92
C LEU A 18 23.81 25.11 33.91
N PHE A 19 24.76 24.28 33.44
CA PHE A 19 25.86 23.75 34.26
C PHE A 19 27.16 24.58 34.18
N SER A 20 27.20 25.61 33.32
CA SER A 20 28.33 26.55 33.22
C SER A 20 28.16 27.83 34.07
N ALA A 21 27.12 27.91 34.92
CA ALA A 21 26.80 29.11 35.71
C ALA A 21 26.95 28.95 37.23
N THR A 22 27.43 27.83 37.76
CA THR A 22 27.42 27.57 39.24
C THR A 22 28.75 27.15 39.86
N LEU A 23 29.90 27.48 39.25
CA LEU A 23 31.20 27.38 39.93
C LEU A 23 32.16 28.53 39.56
N THR A 24 31.67 29.76 39.67
CA THR A 24 32.54 30.91 39.98
C THR A 24 32.17 31.40 41.36
N PHE A 25 33.02 31.12 42.35
CA PHE A 25 33.35 31.97 43.51
C PHE A 25 34.07 31.13 44.59
N SER A 26 35.40 31.07 44.52
CA SER A 26 36.28 31.35 45.68
C SER A 26 37.76 31.13 45.36
N VAL A 27 38.45 32.26 45.22
CA VAL A 27 39.81 32.58 45.71
C VAL A 27 41.01 31.85 45.08
N PHE A 28 41.74 32.67 44.29
CA PHE A 28 43.18 32.72 44.09
C PHE A 28 44.05 31.79 44.96
N LEU A 29 44.81 30.91 44.30
CA LEU A 29 46.27 30.86 44.44
C LEU A 29 46.86 30.08 43.27
N VAL A 30 47.58 30.82 42.44
CA VAL A 30 48.50 30.32 41.42
C VAL A 30 49.71 29.70 42.13
N PRO A 31 50.29 28.60 41.60
CA PRO A 31 51.74 28.54 41.55
C PRO A 31 52.21 28.33 40.12
N THR A 32 52.74 29.41 39.56
CA THR A 32 53.68 29.41 38.45
C THR A 32 54.94 28.69 38.91
N LEU A 33 55.33 27.61 38.23
CA LEU A 33 56.66 27.04 38.37
C LEU A 33 57.66 27.91 37.59
N SER A 34 58.34 28.80 38.32
CA SER A 34 59.76 29.10 38.06
C SER A 34 60.49 29.38 39.38
N GLN A 35 61.49 28.55 39.67
CA GLN A 35 62.66 28.77 40.55
C GLN A 35 62.49 29.57 41.85
N ASN A 36 62.54 28.87 43.00
CA ASN A 36 63.59 29.01 44.03
C ASN A 36 63.16 28.26 45.29
N GLY A 37 64.09 27.54 45.91
CA GLY A 37 63.80 26.71 47.09
C GLY A 37 63.51 27.52 48.34
N SER A 38 62.78 26.90 49.27
CA SER A 38 63.04 26.99 50.71
C SER A 38 62.19 25.93 51.41
N ALA A 39 62.78 25.37 52.46
CA ALA A 39 62.25 24.30 53.28
C ALA A 39 60.96 24.70 54.02
N ASN A 40 60.07 23.72 54.28
CA ASN A 40 59.79 23.24 55.63
C ASN A 40 58.75 22.09 55.62
N ASP A 41 59.21 20.98 56.21
CA ASP A 41 58.55 19.79 56.76
C ASP A 41 57.64 18.85 55.95
N PRO A 42 58.07 17.58 55.77
CA PRO A 42 57.23 16.48 55.36
C PRO A 42 56.67 15.73 56.58
N HIS A 43 55.38 15.87 56.87
CA HIS A 43 54.67 14.89 57.71
C HIS A 43 53.99 13.83 56.84
N ALA A 44 54.74 12.73 56.71
CA ALA A 44 54.35 11.34 56.51
C ALA A 44 52.88 11.01 56.20
N VAL A 45 52.66 10.37 55.04
CA VAL A 45 51.75 9.23 54.94
C VAL A 45 52.55 8.01 54.48
N ASN A 46 52.51 6.99 55.33
CA ASN A 46 53.24 5.73 55.31
C ASN A 46 53.16 4.97 53.98
N LEU A 47 54.32 4.73 53.37
CA LEU A 47 54.57 3.47 52.67
C LEU A 47 55.04 2.47 53.73
N ASN A 48 54.17 1.52 54.10
CA ASN A 48 54.55 0.38 54.94
C ASN A 48 55.59 -0.46 54.20
N SER A 49 56.85 -0.23 54.55
CA SER A 49 57.97 -1.11 54.30
C SER A 49 57.95 -2.27 55.28
N SER A 50 57.96 -3.50 54.78
CA SER A 50 58.44 -4.65 55.56
C SER A 50 59.10 -5.68 54.65
N SER A 51 60.39 -5.46 54.35
CA SER A 51 61.46 -6.48 54.36
C SER A 51 62.67 -6.04 53.51
N PHE A 52 63.38 -4.98 53.92
CA PHE A 52 64.78 -4.78 53.52
C PHE A 52 65.60 -4.25 54.69
N ASP A 53 66.11 -5.19 55.47
CA ASP A 53 67.22 -5.06 56.41
C ASP A 53 67.99 -6.38 56.20
N LYS A 54 69.29 -6.46 55.91
CA LYS A 54 70.44 -5.65 56.29
C LYS A 54 71.66 -6.11 55.46
N ARG A 55 72.58 -5.14 55.24
CA ARG A 55 74.05 -5.22 55.06
C ARG A 55 74.61 -4.81 53.69
N HIS A 56 75.36 -3.70 53.75
CA HIS A 56 76.56 -3.33 52.99
C HIS A 56 76.38 -2.83 51.56
N ASN A 57 76.29 -1.49 51.41
CA ASN A 57 77.22 -0.66 50.63
C ASN A 57 76.61 0.72 50.31
N LYS A 58 76.48 1.59 51.32
CA LYS A 58 76.13 3.01 51.13
C LYS A 58 77.27 3.85 50.54
N SER A 59 78.39 3.25 50.15
CA SER A 59 79.55 3.92 49.53
C SER A 59 79.67 3.75 48.01
N TYR A 60 78.84 2.90 47.37
CA TYR A 60 78.91 2.66 45.92
C TYR A 60 78.03 3.58 45.04
N LEU A 61 77.13 4.37 45.64
CA LEU A 61 76.21 5.26 44.90
C LEU A 61 76.85 6.58 44.42
N LEU A 62 78.11 6.84 44.78
CA LEU A 62 78.82 8.10 44.49
C LEU A 62 79.95 7.97 43.45
N GLN A 63 80.14 6.80 42.83
CA GLN A 63 81.20 6.60 41.82
C GLN A 63 80.74 5.79 40.58
N ARG A 64 79.71 6.26 39.88
CA ARG A 64 79.52 5.92 38.45
C ARG A 64 79.69 7.19 37.63
N ASN A 65 80.95 7.50 37.32
CA ASN A 65 81.35 8.51 36.36
C ASN A 65 81.48 7.86 34.98
N SER A 66 80.52 8.12 34.10
CA SER A 66 80.78 8.46 32.70
C SER A 66 79.46 8.90 32.05
N SER A 67 79.35 10.18 31.71
CA SER A 67 78.39 10.60 30.68
C SER A 67 78.75 9.89 29.37
N PHE A 68 77.74 9.44 28.61
CA PHE A 68 77.96 8.97 27.23
C PHE A 68 78.76 10.00 26.42
N SER A 69 79.58 9.55 25.48
CA SER A 69 80.41 10.46 24.70
C SER A 69 79.55 11.39 23.85
N GLN A 70 80.00 12.63 23.68
CA GLN A 70 79.33 13.62 22.81
C GLN A 70 79.14 13.07 21.38
N THR A 71 80.12 12.30 20.89
CA THR A 71 80.10 11.62 19.59
C THR A 71 79.03 10.54 19.48
N GLU A 72 78.80 9.73 20.52
CA GLU A 72 77.72 8.72 20.52
C GLU A 72 76.34 9.40 20.51
N PHE A 73 76.19 10.47 21.28
CA PHE A 73 74.97 11.27 21.30
C PHE A 73 74.69 11.90 19.92
N GLU A 74 75.68 12.56 19.32
CA GLU A 74 75.58 13.19 18.00
C GLU A 74 75.25 12.17 16.90
N THR A 75 75.89 10.98 16.95
CA THR A 75 75.62 9.88 16.02
C THR A 75 74.15 9.44 16.09
N ILE A 76 73.62 9.23 17.28
CA ILE A 76 72.22 8.85 17.47
C ILE A 76 71.28 9.95 16.96
N THR A 77 71.52 11.21 17.31
CA THR A 77 70.67 12.33 16.85
C THR A 77 70.69 12.56 15.33
N SER A 78 71.73 12.08 14.62
CA SER A 78 71.81 12.19 13.16
C SER A 78 71.05 11.07 12.41
N ARG A 79 70.67 9.99 13.11
CA ARG A 79 70.01 8.82 12.51
C ARG A 79 68.49 9.03 12.47
N THR A 80 67.96 9.37 11.30
CA THR A 80 66.51 9.56 11.09
C THR A 80 65.86 8.50 10.19
N ASP A 81 66.62 7.56 9.65
CA ASP A 81 66.09 6.43 8.89
C ASP A 81 65.67 5.29 9.83
N TRP A 82 64.42 5.33 10.27
CA TRP A 82 63.87 4.42 11.29
C TRP A 82 63.85 2.96 10.83
N GLU A 83 63.58 2.74 9.54
CA GLU A 83 63.46 1.39 8.97
C GLU A 83 64.84 0.75 8.82
N GLN A 84 65.83 1.51 8.34
CA GLN A 84 67.20 1.04 8.29
C GLN A 84 67.73 0.75 9.70
N ASN A 85 67.53 1.66 10.65
CA ASN A 85 67.96 1.48 12.04
C ASN A 85 67.37 0.20 12.64
N PHE A 86 66.07 -0.04 12.49
CA PHE A 86 65.45 -1.25 13.01
C PHE A 86 65.95 -2.52 12.30
N SER A 87 66.18 -2.45 10.98
CA SER A 87 66.75 -3.57 10.23
C SER A 87 68.17 -3.92 10.72
N GLU A 88 68.98 -2.93 11.10
CA GLU A 88 70.28 -3.18 11.74
C GLU A 88 70.14 -3.94 13.06
N PHE A 89 69.15 -3.59 13.89
CA PHE A 89 68.85 -4.34 15.11
C PHE A 89 68.44 -5.79 14.79
N GLN A 90 67.49 -5.98 13.86
CA GLN A 90 67.03 -7.31 13.48
C GLN A 90 68.17 -8.19 12.96
N ASN A 91 69.04 -7.64 12.10
CA ASN A 91 70.17 -8.38 11.54
C ASN A 91 71.20 -8.76 12.61
N LYS A 92 71.45 -7.87 13.58
CA LYS A 92 72.39 -8.14 14.66
C LYS A 92 71.91 -9.24 15.61
N PHE A 93 70.60 -9.29 15.88
CA PHE A 93 69.99 -10.23 16.83
C PHE A 93 69.22 -11.38 16.16
N ALA A 94 69.38 -11.60 14.85
CA ALA A 94 68.63 -12.62 14.10
C ALA A 94 68.84 -14.05 14.63
N ASP A 95 70.08 -14.37 15.02
CA ASP A 95 70.50 -15.71 15.47
C ASP A 95 70.95 -15.75 16.93
N GLN A 96 70.74 -14.67 17.70
CA GLN A 96 71.16 -14.55 19.09
C GLN A 96 69.95 -14.48 20.02
N LEU A 97 70.03 -15.13 21.18
CA LEU A 97 69.05 -14.91 22.24
C LEU A 97 69.17 -13.44 22.68
N ILE A 98 68.07 -12.70 22.61
CA ILE A 98 68.06 -11.29 22.99
C ILE A 98 68.32 -11.19 24.49
N ASP A 99 69.52 -10.77 24.85
CA ASP A 99 69.94 -10.48 26.22
C ASP A 99 70.13 -8.97 26.39
N PRO A 100 69.31 -8.31 27.23
CA PRO A 100 69.46 -6.88 27.50
C PRO A 100 70.86 -6.51 28.00
N GLN A 101 71.57 -7.41 28.67
CA GLN A 101 72.92 -7.14 29.18
C GLN A 101 73.95 -6.93 28.06
N ALA A 102 73.66 -7.39 26.84
CA ALA A 102 74.49 -7.18 25.67
C ALA A 102 74.18 -5.87 24.90
N PHE A 103 73.10 -5.16 25.26
CA PHE A 103 72.67 -3.98 24.51
C PHE A 103 73.65 -2.82 24.62
N THR A 104 73.96 -2.19 23.49
CA THR A 104 74.56 -0.86 23.43
C THR A 104 73.47 0.21 23.34
N LEU A 105 73.86 1.48 23.52
CA LEU A 105 72.93 2.61 23.37
C LEU A 105 72.31 2.66 21.97
N ILE A 106 73.09 2.34 20.93
CA ILE A 106 72.64 2.29 19.53
C ILE A 106 71.67 1.12 19.32
N ASP A 107 71.91 -0.04 19.95
CA ASP A 107 70.99 -1.19 19.82
C ASP A 107 69.61 -0.86 20.36
N VAL A 108 69.53 -0.16 21.51
CA VAL A 108 68.25 0.27 22.08
C VAL A 108 67.56 1.32 21.20
N TYR A 109 68.30 2.27 20.65
CA TYR A 109 67.76 3.25 19.71
C TYR A 109 67.21 2.57 18.43
N ASN A 110 67.96 1.62 17.88
CA ASN A 110 67.57 0.86 16.72
C ASN A 110 66.34 -0.03 17.01
N LEU A 111 66.27 -0.65 18.20
CA LEU A 111 65.09 -1.38 18.67
C LEU A 111 63.85 -0.47 18.71
N PHE A 112 63.94 0.69 19.37
CA PHE A 112 62.81 1.61 19.46
C PHE A 112 62.43 2.27 18.13
N SER A 113 63.35 2.34 17.17
CA SER A 113 63.03 2.76 15.79
C SER A 113 61.99 1.83 15.14
N GLY A 114 61.94 0.56 15.56
CA GLY A 114 60.97 -0.43 15.08
C GLY A 114 59.51 -0.10 15.38
N PHE A 115 59.23 0.77 16.36
CA PHE A 115 57.87 1.24 16.62
C PHE A 115 57.25 1.93 15.40
N GLN A 116 58.06 2.61 14.57
CA GLN A 116 57.58 3.24 13.35
C GLN A 116 56.96 2.21 12.41
N GLN A 117 57.71 1.16 12.08
CA GLN A 117 57.30 0.15 11.11
C GLN A 117 56.09 -0.63 11.62
N LYS A 118 56.07 -0.97 12.91
CA LYS A 118 54.97 -1.71 13.52
C LYS A 118 53.70 -0.88 13.68
N ALA A 119 53.81 0.39 14.07
CA ALA A 119 52.67 1.30 14.09
C ALA A 119 52.09 1.48 12.67
N GLN A 120 52.94 1.62 11.66
CA GLN A 120 52.50 1.73 10.27
C GLN A 120 51.80 0.45 9.78
N ALA A 121 52.35 -0.73 10.08
CA ALA A 121 51.76 -2.02 9.72
C ALA A 121 50.39 -2.22 10.40
N LEU A 122 50.29 -1.88 11.69
CA LEU A 122 49.06 -1.92 12.46
C LEU A 122 47.98 -0.99 11.87
N VAL A 123 48.33 0.26 11.56
CA VAL A 123 47.45 1.26 10.94
C VAL A 123 46.95 0.77 9.57
N ASN A 124 47.84 0.26 8.73
CA ASN A 124 47.49 -0.25 7.40
C ASN A 124 46.53 -1.44 7.49
N LEU A 125 46.77 -2.35 8.44
CA LEU A 125 45.91 -3.50 8.66
C LEU A 125 44.53 -3.10 9.18
N ALA A 126 44.45 -2.20 10.17
CA ALA A 126 43.19 -1.70 10.70
C ALA A 126 42.34 -1.04 9.59
N ASN A 127 42.96 -0.21 8.75
CA ASN A 127 42.28 0.37 7.58
C ASN A 127 41.76 -0.69 6.59
N ASN A 128 42.55 -1.74 6.33
CA ASN A 128 42.14 -2.81 5.41
C ASN A 128 40.93 -3.58 5.97
N LEU A 129 40.99 -3.96 7.25
CA LEU A 129 39.89 -4.64 7.93
C LEU A 129 38.62 -3.78 7.94
N GLN A 130 38.76 -2.47 8.14
CA GLN A 130 37.63 -1.54 8.15
C GLN A 130 36.98 -1.47 6.76
N LYS A 131 37.79 -1.27 5.71
CA LYS A 131 37.29 -1.29 4.32
C LYS A 131 36.53 -2.57 3.99
N ARG A 132 37.00 -3.72 4.47
CA ARG A 132 36.32 -5.01 4.24
C ARG A 132 35.00 -5.10 5.00
N ALA A 133 34.92 -4.58 6.23
CA ALA A 133 33.67 -4.48 6.96
C ALA A 133 32.67 -3.56 6.23
N ASP A 134 33.15 -2.44 5.69
CA ASP A 134 32.32 -1.50 4.93
C ASP A 134 31.81 -2.14 3.62
N THR A 135 32.67 -2.82 2.84
CA THR A 135 32.27 -3.58 1.65
C THR A 135 31.28 -4.69 1.96
N ALA A 136 31.42 -5.37 3.11
CA ALA A 136 30.43 -6.37 3.54
C ALA A 136 29.07 -5.73 3.77
N ASN A 137 29.03 -4.53 4.37
CA ASN A 137 27.80 -3.79 4.60
C ASN A 137 27.13 -3.33 3.30
N GLU A 138 27.88 -3.05 2.24
CA GLU A 138 27.32 -2.70 0.92
C GLU A 138 26.47 -3.82 0.29
N ILE A 139 26.67 -5.09 0.69
CA ILE A 139 25.85 -6.23 0.20
C ILE A 139 24.38 -6.03 0.57
N PHE A 140 24.11 -5.63 1.81
CA PHE A 140 22.78 -5.29 2.32
C PHE A 140 22.91 -4.29 3.49
N PRO A 141 22.83 -2.98 3.21
CA PRO A 141 23.15 -1.94 4.17
C PRO A 141 22.28 -1.98 5.42
N VAL A 142 22.92 -1.91 6.58
CA VAL A 142 22.24 -1.68 7.87
C VAL A 142 21.84 -0.21 8.02
N GLU A 143 20.67 0.04 8.60
CA GLU A 143 20.23 1.41 8.93
C GLU A 143 21.04 2.02 10.09
N ASP A 144 21.42 1.19 11.06
CA ASP A 144 22.24 1.60 12.19
C ASP A 144 23.71 1.27 11.94
N LYS A 145 24.50 2.30 11.60
CA LYS A 145 25.94 2.17 11.37
C LYS A 145 26.68 1.60 12.59
N ASN A 146 26.16 1.73 13.80
CA ASN A 146 26.79 1.16 15.00
C ASN A 146 26.80 -0.38 15.00
N THR A 147 26.02 -1.02 14.11
CA THR A 147 26.04 -2.48 13.91
C THR A 147 27.18 -2.95 13.01
N ILE A 148 27.85 -2.05 12.30
CA ILE A 148 29.04 -2.37 11.52
C ILE A 148 30.18 -2.68 12.50
N PRO A 149 30.95 -3.78 12.30
CA PRO A 149 32.05 -4.12 13.18
C PRO A 149 33.05 -2.98 13.38
N LYS A 150 33.20 -2.53 14.62
CA LYS A 150 34.22 -1.55 15.01
C LYS A 150 35.58 -2.21 15.06
N VAL A 151 36.37 -2.03 14.01
CA VAL A 151 37.71 -2.62 13.92
C VAL A 151 38.57 -2.26 15.12
N PRO A 152 38.67 -1.00 15.59
CA PRO A 152 39.50 -0.71 16.75
C PRO A 152 39.08 -1.45 18.03
N GLU A 153 37.80 -1.61 18.30
CA GLU A 153 37.38 -2.30 19.53
C GLU A 153 37.62 -3.82 19.42
N GLY A 154 37.14 -4.43 18.32
CA GLY A 154 37.21 -5.88 18.14
C GLY A 154 38.59 -6.40 17.74
N PHE A 155 39.39 -5.62 17.01
CA PHE A 155 40.73 -6.04 16.61
C PHE A 155 41.71 -5.97 17.78
N PHE A 156 41.65 -4.87 18.56
CA PHE A 156 42.59 -4.69 19.68
C PHE A 156 42.29 -5.58 20.88
N SER A 157 41.09 -6.17 20.98
CA SER A 157 40.80 -7.17 22.02
C SER A 157 41.61 -8.47 21.88
N PHE A 158 42.27 -8.70 20.73
CA PHE A 158 43.13 -9.86 20.51
C PHE A 158 44.60 -9.65 20.90
N PHE A 159 44.94 -8.50 21.46
CA PHE A 159 46.30 -8.20 21.91
C PHE A 159 46.38 -8.19 23.44
N GLY A 160 47.53 -8.60 23.99
CA GLY A 160 47.81 -8.52 25.44
C GLY A 160 47.83 -7.08 25.95
N GLU A 161 47.53 -6.88 27.24
CA GLU A 161 47.49 -5.55 27.90
C GLU A 161 48.77 -4.73 27.75
N ASP A 162 49.89 -5.43 27.64
CA ASP A 162 51.26 -4.99 27.44
C ASP A 162 51.66 -4.75 25.97
N TYR A 163 50.79 -5.03 25.00
CA TYR A 163 51.03 -4.73 23.57
C TYR A 163 50.87 -3.23 23.28
N PHE A 164 51.73 -2.68 22.42
CA PHE A 164 51.70 -1.28 22.05
C PHE A 164 52.19 -1.04 20.60
N PRO A 165 51.65 -0.06 19.83
CA PRO A 165 50.61 0.91 20.20
C PRO A 165 49.20 0.34 20.24
N ARG A 166 48.41 0.80 21.20
CA ARG A 166 46.96 0.55 21.28
C ARG A 166 46.22 1.79 20.79
N LEU A 167 45.71 1.73 19.57
CA LEU A 167 45.05 2.88 18.92
C LEU A 167 43.54 2.94 19.23
N THR A 168 43.13 2.43 20.38
CA THR A 168 41.74 2.47 20.86
C THR A 168 41.57 3.57 21.89
N PRO A 169 40.38 4.20 22.03
CA PRO A 169 40.14 5.22 23.05
C PRO A 169 40.52 4.76 24.47
N ARG A 170 40.26 3.49 24.81
CA ARG A 170 40.69 2.89 26.08
C ARG A 170 42.20 2.63 26.17
N GLY A 171 42.83 2.27 25.05
CA GLY A 171 44.29 2.12 24.94
C GLY A 171 45.05 3.44 25.05
N LEU A 172 44.36 4.56 24.87
CA LEU A 172 44.85 5.91 25.12
C LEU A 172 44.58 6.40 26.56
N ASN A 173 44.05 5.54 27.43
CA ASN A 173 43.64 5.84 28.80
C ASN A 173 42.77 7.11 28.90
N ILE A 174 41.85 7.24 27.95
CA ILE A 174 40.84 8.30 27.94
C ILE A 174 39.71 7.87 28.89
N SER A 175 39.16 8.81 29.67
CA SER A 175 38.07 8.52 30.61
C SER A 175 36.87 7.83 29.93
N ASP A 176 36.18 6.93 30.63
CA ASP A 176 35.03 6.19 30.07
C ASP A 176 33.94 7.12 29.51
N THR A 177 33.74 8.27 30.14
CA THR A 177 32.80 9.29 29.69
C THR A 177 33.15 9.81 28.29
N VAL A 178 34.44 9.95 27.97
CA VAL A 178 34.91 10.46 26.68
C VAL A 178 35.10 9.33 25.68
N ALA A 179 35.54 8.15 26.12
CA ALA A 179 35.58 6.94 25.30
C ALA A 179 34.18 6.56 24.78
N SER A 180 33.14 6.75 25.60
CA SER A 180 31.76 6.47 25.20
C SER A 180 31.23 7.38 24.09
N LEU A 181 31.80 8.59 23.90
CA LEU A 181 31.46 9.45 22.76
C LEU A 181 31.86 8.82 21.42
N PHE A 182 32.88 7.97 21.41
CA PHE A 182 33.30 7.21 20.23
C PHE A 182 32.42 5.98 19.99
N ASN A 183 31.50 5.63 20.90
CA ASN A 183 30.61 4.49 20.68
C ASN A 183 29.63 4.71 19.54
N ASP A 184 29.31 5.97 19.22
CA ASP A 184 28.40 6.36 18.14
C ASP A 184 29.10 6.57 16.80
N TYR A 185 30.41 6.30 16.74
CA TYR A 185 31.24 6.51 15.57
C TYR A 185 32.03 5.26 15.23
N ASN A 186 32.09 4.95 13.94
CA ASN A 186 33.02 3.96 13.43
C ASN A 186 34.29 4.65 12.94
N LEU A 187 35.43 4.00 13.16
CA LEU A 187 36.66 4.41 12.49
C LEU A 187 36.44 4.23 10.98
N ASN A 188 36.69 5.26 10.20
CA ASN A 188 36.70 5.19 8.73
C ASN A 188 38.14 5.06 8.22
N SER A 189 39.08 5.80 8.82
CA SER A 189 40.49 5.65 8.49
C SER A 189 41.40 6.15 9.60
N ILE A 190 42.60 5.57 9.69
CA ILE A 190 43.71 6.04 10.51
C ILE A 190 44.98 6.21 9.65
N LYS A 191 45.82 7.20 9.96
CA LYS A 191 47.10 7.42 9.29
C LYS A 191 48.17 7.82 10.31
N LEU A 192 49.32 7.16 10.27
CA LEU A 192 50.54 7.63 10.94
C LEU A 192 51.10 8.81 10.11
N LYS A 193 51.02 10.03 10.66
CA LYS A 193 51.49 11.27 10.04
C LYS A 193 53.00 11.47 10.21
N ALA A 194 53.52 11.19 11.39
CA ALA A 194 54.93 11.36 11.71
C ALA A 194 55.36 10.40 12.82
N PHE A 195 56.64 10.02 12.79
CA PHE A 195 57.32 9.30 13.85
C PHE A 195 58.62 10.03 14.16
N ASN A 196 58.94 10.15 15.45
CA ASN A 196 60.18 10.73 15.92
C ASN A 196 60.69 9.95 17.12
N LEU A 197 61.99 9.68 17.16
CA LEU A 197 62.68 9.06 18.28
C LEU A 197 63.87 9.92 18.63
N GLN A 198 63.99 10.30 19.91
CA GLN A 198 65.05 11.17 20.39
C GLN A 198 65.66 10.62 21.67
N LEU A 199 66.97 10.73 21.79
CA LEU A 199 67.65 10.58 23.08
C LEU A 199 67.67 11.96 23.76
N LEU A 200 66.82 12.15 24.76
CA LEU A 200 66.77 13.38 25.54
C LEU A 200 67.92 13.41 26.54
N LYS A 201 68.53 14.59 26.69
CA LYS A 201 69.59 14.88 27.67
C LYS A 201 69.07 15.94 28.63
N GLN A 202 68.88 15.59 29.89
CA GLN A 202 68.36 16.50 30.92
C GLN A 202 69.31 16.55 32.12
N ASN A 203 69.39 17.70 32.78
CA ASN A 203 70.12 17.80 34.05
C ASN A 203 69.30 17.11 35.15
N ASP A 204 69.97 16.32 35.99
CA ASP A 204 69.35 15.64 37.13
C ASP A 204 68.80 16.70 38.10
N ILE A 205 67.51 16.61 38.40
CA ILE A 205 66.78 17.58 39.23
C ILE A 205 67.24 17.52 40.70
N VAL A 206 67.79 16.38 41.12
CA VAL A 206 68.26 16.13 42.50
C VAL A 206 69.76 16.38 42.64
N LEU A 207 70.54 16.09 41.59
CA LEU A 207 72.00 16.18 41.60
C LEU A 207 72.48 17.16 40.51
N LYS A 208 72.74 18.42 40.89
CA LYS A 208 73.07 19.56 39.99
C LYS A 208 74.19 19.34 38.94
N ASN A 209 75.01 18.30 39.07
CA ASN A 209 76.12 17.98 38.16
C ASN A 209 75.97 16.62 37.44
N LYS A 210 74.81 15.96 37.54
CA LYS A 210 74.54 14.72 36.82
C LYS A 210 73.61 14.97 35.65
N VAL A 211 73.86 14.25 34.56
CA VAL A 211 73.01 14.24 33.39
C VAL A 211 72.23 12.93 33.38
N ARG A 212 70.93 13.02 33.09
CA ARG A 212 70.04 11.89 32.86
C ARG A 212 69.64 11.87 31.39
N TYR A 213 69.50 10.67 30.88
CA TYR A 213 69.06 10.39 29.54
C TYR A 213 67.74 9.64 29.57
N SER A 214 66.90 9.86 28.56
CA SER A 214 65.71 9.05 28.31
C SER A 214 65.46 8.97 26.82
N PHE A 215 64.93 7.86 26.34
CA PHE A 215 64.44 7.78 24.97
C PHE A 215 63.02 8.31 24.93
N ALA A 216 62.77 9.30 24.09
CA ALA A 216 61.47 9.87 23.83
C ALA A 216 60.96 9.44 22.45
N ILE A 217 59.80 8.80 22.42
CA ILE A 217 59.12 8.34 21.19
C ILE A 217 57.91 9.23 20.98
N GLU A 218 57.71 9.77 19.78
CA GLU A 218 56.51 10.49 19.40
C GLU A 218 55.91 9.90 18.12
N MET A 219 54.64 9.53 18.17
CA MET A 219 53.87 9.08 17.01
C MET A 219 52.66 9.97 16.81
N LYS A 220 52.56 10.63 15.64
CA LYS A 220 51.43 11.48 15.28
C LYS A 220 50.46 10.72 14.40
N PHE A 221 49.19 10.73 14.75
CA PHE A 221 48.12 10.07 14.04
C PHE A 221 47.08 11.08 13.56
N HIS A 222 46.45 10.73 12.45
CA HIS A 222 45.23 11.34 11.96
C HIS A 222 44.16 10.27 11.83
N THR A 223 43.04 10.45 12.49
CA THR A 223 41.90 9.54 12.45
C THR A 223 40.66 10.26 11.93
N VAL A 224 39.90 9.52 11.13
CA VAL A 224 38.61 9.94 10.61
C VAL A 224 37.57 8.98 11.15
N TYR A 225 36.59 9.51 11.85
CA TYR A 225 35.47 8.76 12.41
C TYR A 225 34.16 9.19 11.73
N VAL A 226 33.28 8.23 11.46
CA VAL A 226 32.00 8.47 10.77
C VAL A 226 30.86 7.89 11.61
N GLY A 227 29.90 8.75 11.93
CA GLY A 227 28.66 8.41 12.62
C GLY A 227 27.45 8.44 11.70
N LYS A 228 26.26 8.49 12.31
CA LYS A 228 24.96 8.46 11.59
C LYS A 228 24.83 9.62 10.60
N ASN A 229 25.19 10.85 11.01
CA ASN A 229 25.09 12.07 10.20
C ASN A 229 26.28 13.02 10.38
N THR A 230 27.35 12.57 11.02
CA THR A 230 28.48 13.43 11.39
C THR A 230 29.80 12.72 11.09
N LYS A 231 30.82 13.50 10.74
CA LYS A 231 32.19 13.04 10.63
C LYS A 231 33.08 13.82 11.60
N ILE A 232 34.03 13.13 12.21
CA ILE A 232 35.00 13.70 13.15
C ILE A 232 36.41 13.42 12.63
N ASP A 233 37.20 14.49 12.46
CA ASP A 233 38.62 14.42 12.14
C ASP A 233 39.43 14.71 13.42
N LEU A 234 40.25 13.77 13.86
CA LEU A 234 41.06 13.85 15.07
C LEU A 234 42.55 13.70 14.72
N ASP A 235 43.33 14.72 15.07
CA ASP A 235 44.79 14.70 15.06
C ASP A 235 45.29 14.58 16.50
N PHE A 236 46.09 13.55 16.77
CA PHE A 236 46.66 13.31 18.10
C PHE A 236 48.07 12.74 18.01
N ALA A 237 48.87 12.96 19.04
CA ALA A 237 50.19 12.40 19.23
C ALA A 237 50.19 11.45 20.44
N LEU A 238 50.93 10.35 20.33
CA LEU A 238 51.31 9.48 21.44
C LEU A 238 52.77 9.71 21.75
N GLN A 239 53.03 10.29 22.91
CA GLN A 239 54.38 10.55 23.40
C GLN A 239 54.72 9.49 24.45
N ALA A 240 55.86 8.81 24.30
CA ALA A 240 56.42 7.89 25.28
C ALA A 240 57.77 8.38 25.76
N GLN A 241 58.10 8.07 27.00
CA GLN A 241 59.47 8.17 27.51
C GLN A 241 59.85 6.92 28.29
N THR A 242 61.11 6.49 28.19
CA THR A 242 61.67 5.46 29.06
C THR A 242 61.91 5.99 30.47
N ASN A 243 62.23 5.10 31.41
CA ASN A 243 62.90 5.48 32.65
C ASN A 243 64.15 6.33 32.34
N ASN A 244 64.43 7.29 33.23
CA ASN A 244 65.66 8.06 33.18
C ASN A 244 66.86 7.17 33.57
N PHE A 245 67.92 7.19 32.77
CA PHE A 245 69.16 6.46 33.03
C PHE A 245 70.37 7.39 32.95
N SER A 246 71.43 7.08 33.71
CA SER A 246 72.69 7.83 33.75
C SER A 246 73.89 7.05 33.22
N SER A 247 73.73 5.74 33.02
CA SER A 247 74.77 4.85 32.51
C SER A 247 74.17 3.75 31.63
N LEU A 248 75.02 3.06 30.85
CA LEU A 248 74.59 1.93 30.04
C LEU A 248 74.02 0.79 30.89
N GLU A 249 74.58 0.56 32.07
CA GLU A 249 74.09 -0.48 32.99
C GLU A 249 72.67 -0.20 33.46
N GLU A 250 72.38 1.04 33.89
CA GLU A 250 71.01 1.44 34.28
C GLU A 250 70.02 1.31 33.12
N LEU A 251 70.45 1.57 31.88
CA LEU A 251 69.63 1.34 30.69
C LEU A 251 69.33 -0.15 30.48
N ARG A 252 70.33 -1.03 30.62
CA ARG A 252 70.18 -2.48 30.47
C ARG A 252 69.27 -3.06 31.55
N GLU A 253 69.44 -2.62 32.80
CA GLU A 253 68.60 -2.98 33.95
C GLU A 253 67.14 -2.50 33.79
N SER A 254 66.88 -1.49 32.94
CA SER A 254 65.51 -1.01 32.68
C SER A 254 64.66 -1.99 31.86
N PHE A 255 65.27 -3.00 31.24
CA PHE A 255 64.57 -4.06 30.53
C PHE A 255 64.33 -5.26 31.44
N THR A 256 63.14 -5.85 31.34
CA THR A 256 62.87 -7.17 31.92
C THR A 256 62.97 -8.21 30.82
N ASN A 257 63.71 -9.29 31.05
CA ASN A 257 63.69 -10.47 30.20
C ASN A 257 63.11 -11.65 30.99
N SER A 258 61.94 -12.14 30.59
CA SER A 258 61.30 -13.31 31.20
C SER A 258 61.04 -14.36 30.12
N GLY A 259 61.87 -15.40 30.08
CA GLY A 259 61.87 -16.39 29.00
C GLY A 259 62.36 -15.78 27.68
N GLN A 260 61.47 -15.67 26.68
CA GLN A 260 61.72 -15.02 25.38
C GLN A 260 61.07 -13.64 25.27
N THR A 261 60.50 -13.15 26.38
CA THR A 261 59.74 -11.89 26.39
C THR A 261 60.63 -10.76 26.90
N LEU A 262 60.97 -9.85 26.00
CA LEU A 262 61.63 -8.59 26.31
C LEU A 262 60.55 -7.54 26.61
N SER A 263 60.66 -6.88 27.76
CA SER A 263 59.75 -5.78 28.12
C SER A 263 60.50 -4.58 28.66
N THR A 264 59.92 -3.39 28.53
CA THR A 264 60.43 -2.16 29.14
C THR A 264 59.29 -1.30 29.66
N GLN A 265 59.57 -0.47 30.66
CA GLN A 265 58.61 0.49 31.16
C GLN A 265 58.62 1.76 30.30
N LEU A 266 57.46 2.14 29.77
CA LEU A 266 57.26 3.38 29.02
C LEU A 266 56.17 4.22 29.70
N PHE A 267 56.47 5.51 29.89
CA PHE A 267 55.52 6.52 30.38
C PHE A 267 54.90 7.22 29.19
N TRP A 268 53.59 7.12 29.07
CA TRP A 268 52.83 7.58 27.92
C TRP A 268 52.00 8.80 28.24
N LYS A 269 51.94 9.70 27.27
CA LYS A 269 51.08 10.88 27.28
C LYS A 269 50.40 11.03 25.93
N PRO A 270 49.08 10.84 25.83
CA PRO A 270 48.33 11.23 24.65
C PRO A 270 48.18 12.75 24.60
N VAL A 271 48.32 13.33 23.41
CA VAL A 271 48.19 14.77 23.18
C VAL A 271 47.25 14.97 21.99
N ILE A 272 46.19 15.77 22.15
CA ILE A 272 45.32 16.13 21.03
C ILE A 272 45.85 17.40 20.37
N ASP A 273 46.24 17.27 19.10
CA ASP A 273 46.68 18.38 18.27
C ASP A 273 45.47 19.15 17.74
N LYS A 274 44.45 18.43 17.24
CA LYS A 274 43.24 19.03 16.66
C LYS A 274 42.04 18.08 16.67
N LEU A 275 40.84 18.59 16.92
CA LEU A 275 39.58 17.85 16.78
C LEU A 275 38.54 18.73 16.06
N ILE A 276 38.09 18.31 14.89
CA ILE A 276 37.13 19.06 14.07
C ILE A 276 35.93 18.17 13.68
N THR A 277 34.72 18.73 13.74
CA THR A 277 33.53 18.10 13.15
C THR A 277 33.35 18.52 11.69
N ASP A 278 32.59 17.75 10.91
CA ASP A 278 32.19 18.11 9.54
C ASP A 278 31.51 19.48 9.39
N GLU A 279 30.78 19.94 10.42
CA GLU A 279 30.22 21.31 10.48
C GLU A 279 31.29 22.41 10.67
N GLY A 280 32.57 22.07 10.83
CA GLY A 280 33.68 23.00 11.03
C GLY A 280 33.88 23.45 12.49
N ASN A 281 33.18 22.83 13.45
CA ASN A 281 33.36 23.14 14.87
C ASN A 281 34.70 22.60 15.37
N ASP A 282 35.52 23.48 15.95
CA ASP A 282 36.78 23.11 16.59
C ASP A 282 36.52 22.75 18.06
N LEU A 283 36.68 21.47 18.39
CA LEU A 283 36.47 20.91 19.72
C LEU A 283 37.80 20.60 20.43
N THR A 284 38.92 21.08 19.91
CA THR A 284 40.27 20.75 20.38
C THR A 284 40.46 21.04 21.87
N THR A 285 40.03 22.22 22.34
CA THR A 285 40.18 22.60 23.75
C THR A 285 39.42 21.65 24.68
N ILE A 286 38.17 21.32 24.32
CA ILE A 286 37.33 20.38 25.09
C ILE A 286 37.99 19.01 25.15
N ALA A 287 38.49 18.54 24.02
CA ALA A 287 39.14 17.24 23.93
C ALA A 287 40.46 17.18 24.72
N ARG A 288 41.27 18.26 24.71
CA ARG A 288 42.47 18.38 25.56
C ARG A 288 42.11 18.35 27.03
N THR A 289 41.08 19.09 27.45
CA THR A 289 40.60 19.08 28.84
C THR A 289 40.09 17.70 29.25
N ALA A 290 39.41 17.01 28.34
CA ALA A 290 38.86 15.67 28.55
C ALA A 290 39.92 14.57 28.72
N ILE A 291 41.07 14.69 28.03
CA ILE A 291 42.24 13.83 28.26
C ILE A 291 42.99 14.24 29.53
N GLY A 292 43.00 15.52 29.87
CA GLY A 292 43.69 16.03 31.07
C GLY A 292 45.21 15.84 31.01
N GLU A 293 45.85 15.77 32.18
CA GLU A 293 47.27 15.45 32.32
C GLU A 293 47.53 13.93 32.42
N ASN A 294 46.69 13.11 31.79
CA ASN A 294 46.78 11.65 31.88
C ASN A 294 48.16 11.16 31.42
N LEU A 295 48.99 10.83 32.40
CA LEU A 295 50.22 10.07 32.26
C LEU A 295 49.91 8.66 32.73
N PHE A 296 50.20 7.68 31.90
CA PHE A 296 50.09 6.28 32.30
C PHE A 296 51.37 5.55 31.98
N ASP A 297 51.73 4.64 32.86
CA ASP A 297 52.92 3.84 32.73
C ASP A 297 52.51 2.44 32.27
N LEU A 298 53.15 1.95 31.20
CA LEU A 298 52.88 0.64 30.65
C LEU A 298 54.19 -0.14 30.56
N LYS A 299 54.19 -1.34 31.14
CA LYS A 299 55.24 -2.32 30.89
C LYS A 299 54.99 -2.94 29.51
N VAL A 300 55.62 -2.37 28.49
CA VAL A 300 55.42 -2.77 27.09
C VAL A 300 56.20 -4.04 26.81
N ASN A 301 55.53 -5.04 26.24
CA ASN A 301 56.14 -6.23 25.68
C ASN A 301 56.71 -5.91 24.30
N LEU A 302 58.01 -5.63 24.25
CA LEU A 302 58.74 -5.28 23.04
C LEU A 302 58.86 -6.46 22.09
N THR A 303 58.90 -7.69 22.60
CA THR A 303 58.86 -8.88 21.75
C THR A 303 57.62 -8.87 20.89
N ASP A 304 56.42 -8.76 21.48
CA ASP A 304 55.16 -8.78 20.73
C ASP A 304 54.90 -7.49 19.94
N SER A 305 55.28 -6.35 20.53
CA SER A 305 54.97 -5.01 19.98
C SER A 305 55.90 -4.61 18.83
N VAL A 306 57.17 -5.01 18.90
CA VAL A 306 58.25 -4.51 18.02
C VAL A 306 58.95 -5.63 17.26
N ILE A 307 59.26 -6.75 17.91
CA ILE A 307 60.17 -7.75 17.34
C ILE A 307 59.41 -8.79 16.51
N ASP A 308 58.43 -9.46 17.10
CA ASP A 308 57.64 -10.54 16.48
C ASP A 308 56.45 -10.00 15.66
N GLY A 309 56.44 -10.30 14.36
CA GLY A 309 55.30 -10.00 13.47
C GLY A 309 54.13 -10.98 13.56
N THR A 310 54.28 -12.14 14.22
CA THR A 310 53.25 -13.17 14.24
C THR A 310 52.03 -12.77 15.05
N VAL A 311 52.19 -11.93 16.08
CA VAL A 311 51.09 -11.43 16.93
C VAL A 311 50.06 -10.67 16.10
N LEU A 312 50.52 -9.75 15.25
CA LEU A 312 49.65 -8.98 14.34
C LEU A 312 48.90 -9.90 13.37
N THR A 313 49.56 -10.96 12.88
CA THR A 313 48.97 -11.93 11.96
C THR A 313 47.92 -12.81 12.66
N LYS A 314 48.17 -13.24 13.90
CA LYS A 314 47.22 -14.00 14.72
C LYS A 314 45.98 -13.17 15.08
N ALA A 315 46.17 -11.90 15.46
CA ALA A 315 45.09 -10.97 15.73
C ALA A 315 44.22 -10.74 14.47
N ARG A 316 44.85 -10.60 13.30
CA ARG A 316 44.14 -10.50 12.01
C ARG A 316 43.24 -11.70 11.77
N LYS A 317 43.79 -12.92 11.84
CA LYS A 317 43.02 -14.16 11.62
C LYS A 317 41.86 -14.26 12.60
N SER A 318 42.11 -13.97 13.88
CA SER A 318 41.08 -14.00 14.93
C SER A 318 39.94 -13.02 14.65
N PHE A 319 40.25 -11.81 14.21
CA PHE A 319 39.23 -10.81 13.83
C PHE A 319 38.45 -11.23 12.59
N GLU A 320 39.15 -11.72 11.56
CA GLU A 320 38.52 -12.20 10.34
C GLU A 320 37.54 -13.34 10.63
N GLU A 321 37.95 -14.34 11.39
CA GLU A 321 37.17 -15.53 11.69
C GLU A 321 36.00 -15.26 12.64
N ARG A 322 36.23 -14.47 13.71
CA ARG A 322 35.24 -14.32 14.79
C ARG A 322 34.30 -13.14 14.60
N ILE A 323 34.68 -12.14 13.79
CA ILE A 323 33.93 -10.89 13.67
C ILE A 323 33.55 -10.62 12.21
N LEU A 324 34.52 -10.57 11.31
CA LEU A 324 34.27 -10.13 9.93
C LEU A 324 33.49 -11.17 9.10
N ASN A 325 33.91 -12.43 9.10
CA ASN A 325 33.25 -13.48 8.32
C ASN A 325 31.79 -13.72 8.76
N PRO A 326 31.46 -13.80 10.07
CA PRO A 326 30.08 -13.87 10.52
C PRO A 326 29.24 -12.67 10.04
N PHE A 327 29.81 -11.46 10.07
CA PHE A 327 29.12 -10.27 9.57
C PHE A 327 28.84 -10.34 8.07
N ILE A 328 29.82 -10.78 7.26
CA ILE A 328 29.65 -10.98 5.81
C ILE A 328 28.51 -11.97 5.52
N GLU A 329 28.50 -13.11 6.18
CA GLU A 329 27.45 -14.12 5.97
C GLU A 329 26.07 -13.61 6.40
N GLN A 330 25.99 -12.86 7.50
CA GLN A 330 24.75 -12.22 7.92
C GLN A 330 24.21 -11.24 6.87
N ARG A 331 25.08 -10.46 6.20
CA ARG A 331 24.67 -9.52 5.15
C ARG A 331 24.19 -10.24 3.88
N LYS A 332 24.88 -11.30 3.47
CA LYS A 332 24.45 -12.14 2.33
C LYS A 332 23.09 -12.79 2.58
N GLU A 333 22.89 -13.34 3.78
CA GLU A 333 21.64 -13.99 4.14
C GLU A 333 20.48 -12.99 4.21
N ALA A 334 20.69 -11.80 4.79
CA ALA A 334 19.69 -10.75 4.81
C ALA A 334 19.25 -10.33 3.40
N LYS A 335 20.19 -10.22 2.46
CA LYS A 335 19.89 -9.95 1.05
C LYS A 335 19.05 -11.06 0.42
N ARG A 336 19.44 -12.32 0.64
CA ARG A 336 18.73 -13.50 0.10
C ARG A 336 17.28 -13.52 0.56
N ILE A 337 17.04 -13.32 1.86
CA ILE A 337 15.69 -13.29 2.43
C ILE A 337 14.85 -12.17 1.82
N HIS A 338 15.43 -10.97 1.67
CA HIS A 338 14.75 -9.83 1.06
C HIS A 338 14.38 -10.09 -0.41
N ASP A 339 15.31 -10.62 -1.20
CA ASP A 339 15.08 -10.92 -2.63
C ASP A 339 14.00 -12.01 -2.82
N GLU A 340 13.97 -13.02 -1.95
CA GLU A 340 12.92 -14.05 -1.93
C GLU A 340 11.53 -13.50 -1.61
N GLU A 341 11.44 -12.56 -0.66
CA GLU A 341 10.19 -11.89 -0.31
C GLU A 341 9.68 -11.02 -1.46
N GLN A 342 10.55 -10.24 -2.10
CA GLN A 342 10.19 -9.45 -3.30
C GLN A 342 9.67 -10.34 -4.42
N ALA A 343 10.33 -11.47 -4.69
CA ALA A 343 9.90 -12.43 -5.70
C ALA A 343 8.57 -13.12 -5.36
N ARG A 344 8.24 -13.28 -4.07
CA ARG A 344 6.91 -13.78 -3.62
C ARG A 344 5.83 -12.73 -3.89
N LEU A 345 6.05 -11.49 -3.48
CA LEU A 345 5.10 -10.38 -3.66
C LEU A 345 4.80 -10.11 -5.15
N GLU A 346 5.81 -10.19 -6.02
CA GLU A 346 5.58 -10.01 -7.46
C GLU A 346 4.74 -11.14 -8.07
N ARG A 347 4.93 -12.39 -7.62
CA ARG A 347 4.11 -13.53 -8.02
C ARG A 347 2.65 -13.38 -7.57
N GLU A 348 2.43 -12.97 -6.32
CA GLU A 348 1.09 -12.69 -5.80
C GLU A 348 0.40 -11.57 -6.58
N ARG A 349 1.12 -10.49 -6.89
CA ARG A 349 0.59 -9.38 -7.70
C ARG A 349 0.17 -9.82 -9.10
N LYS A 350 0.96 -10.64 -9.78
CA LYS A 350 0.62 -11.17 -11.12
C LYS A 350 -0.63 -12.05 -11.08
N GLN A 351 -0.76 -12.91 -10.07
CA GLN A 351 -1.95 -13.76 -9.89
C GLN A 351 -3.22 -12.91 -9.65
N LEU A 352 -3.12 -11.87 -8.83
CA LEU A 352 -4.23 -10.96 -8.55
C LEU A 352 -4.68 -10.17 -9.79
N GLU A 353 -3.72 -9.74 -10.62
CA GLU A 353 -4.01 -9.02 -11.87
C GLU A 353 -4.71 -9.90 -12.91
N GLU A 354 -4.33 -11.18 -13.03
CA GLU A 354 -5.01 -12.15 -13.90
C GLU A 354 -6.43 -12.45 -13.42
N GLU A 355 -6.64 -12.58 -12.10
CA GLU A 355 -7.96 -12.80 -11.52
C GLU A 355 -8.90 -11.61 -11.75
N LEU A 356 -8.39 -10.38 -11.62
CA LEU A 356 -9.15 -9.15 -11.88
C LEU A 356 -9.53 -9.01 -13.36
N LYS A 357 -8.60 -9.26 -14.30
CA LYS A 357 -8.91 -9.27 -15.75
C LYS A 357 -9.96 -10.32 -16.11
N GLY A 358 -9.94 -11.47 -15.45
CA GLY A 358 -10.97 -12.51 -15.60
C GLY A 358 -12.36 -12.07 -15.12
N LYS A 359 -12.43 -11.34 -13.99
CA LYS A 359 -13.68 -10.82 -13.44
C LYS A 359 -14.25 -9.66 -14.27
N GLU A 360 -13.42 -8.75 -14.77
CA GLU A 360 -13.85 -7.62 -15.59
C GLU A 360 -14.49 -8.06 -16.92
N LYS A 361 -13.90 -9.06 -17.60
CA LYS A 361 -14.48 -9.63 -18.83
C LYS A 361 -15.87 -10.20 -18.59
N LYS A 362 -16.06 -10.95 -17.48
CA LYS A 362 -17.37 -11.50 -17.10
C LYS A 362 -18.39 -10.40 -16.81
N VAL A 363 -18.01 -9.33 -16.12
CA VAL A 363 -18.90 -8.19 -15.86
C VAL A 363 -19.30 -7.49 -17.16
N GLN A 364 -18.36 -7.25 -18.08
CA GLN A 364 -18.68 -6.65 -19.38
C GLN A 364 -19.62 -7.52 -20.22
N GLU A 365 -19.43 -8.83 -20.22
CA GLU A 365 -20.33 -9.77 -20.90
C GLU A 365 -21.75 -9.71 -20.31
N LEU A 366 -21.88 -9.69 -18.98
CA LEU A 366 -23.18 -9.55 -18.30
C LEU A 366 -23.88 -8.22 -18.62
N ILE A 367 -23.13 -7.12 -18.69
CA ILE A 367 -23.68 -5.80 -19.06
C ILE A 367 -24.17 -5.80 -20.51
N ARG A 368 -23.36 -6.35 -21.44
CA ARG A 368 -23.74 -6.46 -22.86
C ARG A 368 -24.98 -7.32 -23.03
N GLU A 369 -25.05 -8.44 -22.33
CA GLU A 369 -26.20 -9.35 -22.35
C GLU A 369 -27.47 -8.67 -21.82
N LYS A 370 -27.39 -8.00 -20.67
CA LYS A 370 -28.51 -7.22 -20.13
C LYS A 370 -29.00 -6.14 -21.11
N THR A 371 -28.07 -5.46 -21.77
CA THR A 371 -28.40 -4.42 -22.77
C THR A 371 -29.14 -5.00 -23.97
N ARG A 372 -28.68 -6.15 -24.49
CA ARG A 372 -29.34 -6.86 -25.59
C ARG A 372 -30.74 -7.33 -25.20
N PHE A 373 -30.90 -7.89 -24.00
CA PHE A 373 -32.20 -8.30 -23.48
C PHE A 373 -33.17 -7.11 -23.42
N LEU A 374 -32.77 -5.99 -22.81
CA LEU A 374 -33.64 -4.81 -22.69
C LEU A 374 -34.00 -4.21 -24.06
N SER A 375 -33.06 -4.20 -25.00
CA SER A 375 -33.28 -3.69 -26.36
C SER A 375 -34.22 -4.56 -27.19
N SER A 376 -34.35 -5.85 -26.83
CA SER A 376 -35.26 -6.78 -27.53
C SER A 376 -36.73 -6.35 -27.46
N PHE A 377 -37.13 -5.60 -26.43
CA PHE A 377 -38.52 -5.13 -26.26
C PHE A 377 -38.86 -3.87 -27.08
N ASN A 378 -37.92 -3.32 -27.86
CA ASN A 378 -38.17 -2.09 -28.63
C ASN A 378 -39.20 -2.30 -29.76
N ASN A 379 -39.21 -3.48 -30.38
CA ASN A 379 -40.14 -3.85 -31.44
C ASN A 379 -40.13 -5.37 -31.65
N VAL A 380 -41.10 -5.85 -32.43
CA VAL A 380 -41.32 -7.28 -32.71
C VAL A 380 -40.10 -7.95 -33.34
N LYS A 381 -39.48 -7.30 -34.35
CA LYS A 381 -38.24 -7.78 -34.98
C LYS A 381 -37.10 -7.97 -33.98
N SER A 382 -36.84 -6.97 -33.14
CA SER A 382 -35.76 -7.00 -32.14
C SER A 382 -36.00 -8.11 -31.11
N PHE A 383 -37.25 -8.35 -30.75
CA PHE A 383 -37.65 -9.44 -29.85
C PHE A 383 -37.37 -10.80 -30.51
N LYS A 384 -37.81 -10.97 -31.75
CA LYS A 384 -37.57 -12.17 -32.56
C LYS A 384 -36.09 -12.48 -32.71
N ASP A 385 -35.28 -11.49 -33.10
CA ASP A 385 -33.85 -11.65 -33.33
C ASP A 385 -33.07 -12.02 -32.06
N TYR A 386 -33.38 -11.35 -30.95
CA TYR A 386 -32.74 -11.64 -29.67
C TYR A 386 -32.99 -13.10 -29.24
N TRP A 387 -34.24 -13.55 -29.26
CA TRP A 387 -34.59 -14.90 -28.82
C TRP A 387 -34.13 -15.98 -29.81
N LYS A 388 -34.11 -15.69 -31.11
CA LYS A 388 -33.46 -16.55 -32.11
C LYS A 388 -31.98 -16.74 -31.80
N GLY A 389 -31.28 -15.66 -31.43
CA GLY A 389 -29.89 -15.71 -30.94
C GLY A 389 -29.71 -16.51 -29.64
N LYS A 390 -30.78 -16.77 -28.89
CA LYS A 390 -30.83 -17.65 -27.71
C LYS A 390 -31.35 -19.06 -28.02
N GLY A 391 -31.49 -19.41 -29.29
CA GLY A 391 -31.97 -20.74 -29.72
C GLY A 391 -33.47 -20.97 -29.53
N LYS A 392 -34.26 -19.91 -29.35
CA LYS A 392 -35.73 -19.97 -29.24
C LYS A 392 -36.36 -19.37 -30.49
N ASN A 393 -37.23 -20.12 -31.16
CA ASN A 393 -38.02 -19.64 -32.28
C ASN A 393 -39.40 -19.17 -31.79
N VAL A 394 -39.56 -17.86 -31.61
CA VAL A 394 -40.80 -17.23 -31.14
C VAL A 394 -41.94 -17.22 -32.18
N GLU A 395 -41.70 -17.68 -33.41
CA GLU A 395 -42.77 -17.96 -34.37
C GLU A 395 -43.57 -19.22 -34.00
N ILE A 396 -43.02 -20.06 -33.12
CA ILE A 396 -43.72 -21.21 -32.53
C ILE A 396 -44.37 -20.77 -31.21
N LYS A 397 -45.71 -20.86 -31.12
CA LYS A 397 -46.49 -20.32 -29.99
C LYS A 397 -46.05 -20.85 -28.62
N SER A 398 -45.74 -22.15 -28.52
CA SER A 398 -45.24 -22.74 -27.26
C SER A 398 -43.90 -22.15 -26.82
N GLN A 399 -42.97 -21.93 -27.77
CA GLN A 399 -41.68 -21.30 -27.47
C GLN A 399 -41.82 -19.82 -27.17
N LEU A 400 -42.75 -19.11 -27.81
CA LEU A 400 -43.11 -17.73 -27.45
C LEU A 400 -43.58 -17.66 -25.99
N ILE A 401 -44.45 -18.57 -25.55
CA ILE A 401 -44.93 -18.61 -24.16
C ILE A 401 -43.79 -18.86 -23.18
N GLU A 402 -42.88 -19.80 -23.47
CA GLU A 402 -41.69 -20.02 -22.65
C GLU A 402 -40.84 -18.76 -22.52
N VAL A 403 -40.58 -18.12 -23.66
CA VAL A 403 -39.83 -16.88 -23.76
C VAL A 403 -40.51 -15.75 -22.98
N LEU A 404 -41.83 -15.62 -23.07
CA LEU A 404 -42.59 -14.60 -22.35
C LEU A 404 -42.58 -14.85 -20.83
N LYS A 405 -42.62 -16.10 -20.37
CA LYS A 405 -42.45 -16.44 -18.95
C LYS A 405 -41.06 -16.03 -18.45
N LEU A 406 -40.02 -16.29 -19.23
CA LEU A 406 -38.64 -15.89 -18.91
C LEU A 406 -38.50 -14.36 -18.90
N ALA A 407 -38.95 -13.70 -19.97
CA ALA A 407 -38.97 -12.25 -20.11
C ALA A 407 -39.68 -11.58 -18.93
N PHE A 408 -40.87 -12.08 -18.58
CA PHE A 408 -41.64 -11.57 -17.45
C PHE A 408 -40.91 -11.76 -16.12
N LYS A 409 -40.30 -12.93 -15.89
CA LYS A 409 -39.48 -13.17 -14.68
C LYS A 409 -38.28 -12.23 -14.59
N THR A 410 -37.69 -11.84 -15.71
CA THR A 410 -36.53 -10.95 -15.77
C THR A 410 -36.92 -9.47 -15.65
N ASP A 411 -37.96 -9.02 -16.33
CA ASP A 411 -38.48 -7.64 -16.28
C ASP A 411 -40.00 -7.62 -16.56
N ARG A 412 -40.79 -7.66 -15.47
CA ARG A 412 -42.26 -7.76 -15.53
C ARG A 412 -42.90 -6.57 -16.24
N ASN A 413 -42.48 -5.35 -15.88
CA ASN A 413 -43.10 -4.13 -16.42
C ASN A 413 -42.76 -3.96 -17.89
N ARG A 414 -41.50 -4.18 -18.29
CA ARG A 414 -41.13 -4.03 -19.70
C ARG A 414 -41.81 -5.07 -20.59
N THR A 415 -41.95 -6.29 -20.09
CA THR A 415 -42.72 -7.35 -20.76
C THR A 415 -44.20 -6.97 -20.87
N PHE A 416 -44.80 -6.44 -19.81
CA PHE A 416 -46.19 -5.97 -19.81
C PHE A 416 -46.44 -4.82 -20.80
N ILE A 417 -45.55 -3.83 -20.83
CA ILE A 417 -45.59 -2.72 -21.79
C ILE A 417 -45.56 -3.27 -23.21
N PHE A 418 -44.59 -4.13 -23.51
CA PHE A 418 -44.43 -4.72 -24.84
C PHE A 418 -45.67 -5.51 -25.27
N LEU A 419 -46.25 -6.31 -24.37
CA LEU A 419 -47.46 -7.09 -24.65
C LEU A 419 -48.71 -6.24 -24.88
N THR A 420 -48.89 -5.18 -24.09
CA THR A 420 -50.05 -4.27 -24.27
C THR A 420 -49.91 -3.42 -25.53
N ASP A 421 -48.69 -3.02 -25.90
CA ASP A 421 -48.41 -2.35 -27.18
C ASP A 421 -48.62 -3.30 -28.36
N ALA A 422 -48.13 -4.54 -28.25
CA ALA A 422 -48.36 -5.57 -29.26
C ALA A 422 -49.86 -5.85 -29.44
N PHE A 423 -50.62 -5.94 -28.35
CA PHE A 423 -52.06 -6.09 -28.38
C PHE A 423 -52.75 -4.96 -29.16
N ARG A 424 -52.46 -3.71 -28.81
CA ARG A 424 -53.00 -2.53 -29.50
C ARG A 424 -52.66 -2.54 -31.00
N ASN A 425 -51.41 -2.80 -31.34
CA ASN A 425 -50.93 -2.77 -32.72
C ASN A 425 -51.50 -3.94 -33.54
N ALA A 426 -51.63 -5.11 -32.95
CA ALA A 426 -52.19 -6.30 -33.57
C ALA A 426 -53.64 -6.09 -34.02
N VAL A 427 -54.46 -5.39 -33.23
CA VAL A 427 -55.86 -5.10 -33.59
C VAL A 427 -55.95 -4.28 -34.89
N ASP A 428 -55.16 -3.21 -35.02
CA ASP A 428 -55.13 -2.38 -36.24
C ASP A 428 -54.61 -3.18 -37.44
N TRP A 429 -53.51 -3.92 -37.26
CA TRP A 429 -52.93 -4.75 -38.32
C TRP A 429 -53.89 -5.84 -38.80
N TYR A 430 -54.60 -6.48 -37.88
CA TYR A 430 -55.54 -7.55 -38.18
C TYR A 430 -56.66 -7.10 -39.12
N TYR A 431 -57.21 -5.90 -38.91
CA TYR A 431 -58.34 -5.38 -39.68
C TYR A 431 -57.96 -4.57 -40.92
N ASN A 432 -56.81 -3.90 -40.91
CA ASN A 432 -56.40 -2.98 -41.97
C ASN A 432 -55.18 -3.51 -42.73
N ALA A 433 -53.99 -3.41 -42.15
CA ALA A 433 -52.73 -3.61 -42.88
C ALA A 433 -52.48 -5.06 -43.36
N LYS A 434 -53.05 -6.05 -42.66
CA LYS A 434 -52.89 -7.49 -42.91
C LYS A 434 -54.23 -8.20 -42.99
N LYS A 435 -55.26 -7.53 -43.53
CA LYS A 435 -56.62 -8.06 -43.63
C LYS A 435 -56.67 -9.43 -44.32
N ASP A 436 -55.80 -9.66 -45.31
CA ASP A 436 -55.80 -10.88 -46.14
C ASP A 436 -54.81 -11.98 -45.66
N ASP A 437 -54.06 -11.77 -44.57
CA ASP A 437 -53.08 -12.73 -44.05
C ASP A 437 -53.76 -13.83 -43.20
N GLN A 438 -54.52 -14.71 -43.85
CA GLN A 438 -55.32 -15.73 -43.16
C GLN A 438 -54.46 -16.77 -42.42
N ASP A 439 -53.26 -17.10 -42.92
CA ASP A 439 -52.37 -18.08 -42.29
C ASP A 439 -51.85 -17.58 -40.93
N SER A 440 -51.32 -16.36 -40.87
CA SER A 440 -50.82 -15.78 -39.61
C SER A 440 -51.95 -15.60 -38.60
N LYS A 441 -53.15 -15.21 -39.06
CA LYS A 441 -54.33 -15.08 -38.22
C LYS A 441 -54.76 -16.41 -37.62
N LYS A 442 -54.85 -17.45 -38.44
CA LYS A 442 -55.24 -18.80 -38.00
C LYS A 442 -54.20 -19.39 -37.05
N LYS A 443 -52.90 -19.21 -37.33
CA LYS A 443 -51.82 -19.69 -36.45
C LYS A 443 -51.80 -19.01 -35.09
N ALA A 444 -52.03 -17.69 -35.05
CA ALA A 444 -52.01 -16.93 -33.81
C ALA A 444 -53.28 -17.15 -32.97
N PHE A 445 -54.46 -17.02 -33.57
CA PHE A 445 -55.75 -16.95 -32.86
C PHE A 445 -56.64 -18.18 -33.02
N GLY A 446 -56.32 -19.11 -33.92
CA GLY A 446 -57.18 -20.25 -34.26
C GLY A 446 -58.38 -19.86 -35.14
N ASP A 447 -59.39 -20.72 -35.18
CA ASP A 447 -60.56 -20.55 -36.07
C ASP A 447 -61.55 -19.46 -35.61
N VAL A 448 -61.45 -19.02 -34.35
CA VAL A 448 -62.35 -18.02 -33.75
C VAL A 448 -61.92 -16.57 -34.07
N GLY A 449 -60.66 -16.37 -34.47
CA GLY A 449 -60.09 -15.04 -34.72
C GLY A 449 -59.82 -14.26 -33.41
N ILE A 450 -59.67 -12.94 -33.52
CA ILE A 450 -59.44 -12.12 -32.32
C ILE A 450 -60.70 -12.08 -31.42
N GLU A 451 -60.48 -11.95 -30.11
CA GLU A 451 -61.56 -11.90 -29.10
C GLU A 451 -62.27 -10.53 -29.03
N LEU A 452 -61.79 -9.56 -29.81
CA LEU A 452 -62.23 -8.17 -29.89
C LEU A 452 -62.70 -7.81 -31.33
N PRO A 453 -63.25 -6.62 -31.58
CA PRO A 453 -64.53 -6.43 -32.26
C PRO A 453 -64.77 -7.19 -33.56
N LYS A 454 -65.88 -7.93 -33.62
CA LYS A 454 -66.34 -8.73 -34.77
C LYS A 454 -67.19 -7.90 -35.74
N LEU A 455 -67.52 -8.47 -36.89
CA LEU A 455 -68.43 -7.86 -37.87
C LEU A 455 -69.86 -7.74 -37.32
N GLY A 456 -70.57 -6.67 -37.69
CA GLY A 456 -71.99 -6.51 -37.36
C GLY A 456 -72.27 -6.22 -35.87
N VAL A 457 -73.44 -6.67 -35.41
CA VAL A 457 -73.95 -6.50 -34.02
C VAL A 457 -73.13 -7.29 -32.99
N ASP A 458 -72.38 -8.30 -33.44
CA ASP A 458 -71.55 -9.15 -32.57
C ASP A 458 -70.24 -8.46 -32.16
N GLY A 459 -69.90 -7.31 -32.77
CA GLY A 459 -68.82 -6.43 -32.35
C GLY A 459 -69.21 -5.38 -31.29
N ILE A 460 -70.49 -5.33 -30.91
CA ILE A 460 -71.03 -4.36 -29.94
C ILE A 460 -71.29 -5.06 -28.60
N PHE A 461 -70.75 -4.50 -27.52
CA PHE A 461 -70.98 -4.89 -26.13
C PHE A 461 -72.37 -4.43 -25.67
N ILE A 462 -73.39 -5.22 -26.03
CA ILE A 462 -74.78 -5.07 -25.58
C ILE A 462 -75.28 -6.37 -24.91
N PRO A 463 -76.32 -6.29 -24.07
CA PRO A 463 -76.93 -7.46 -23.44
C PRO A 463 -77.39 -8.50 -24.47
N ASN A 464 -77.31 -9.79 -24.12
CA ASN A 464 -77.72 -10.87 -25.02
C ASN A 464 -79.19 -10.78 -25.45
N TRP A 465 -80.08 -10.38 -24.54
CA TRP A 465 -81.50 -10.17 -24.87
C TRP A 465 -81.65 -9.06 -25.92
N LEU A 466 -80.96 -7.92 -25.75
CA LEU A 466 -81.01 -6.79 -26.69
C LEU A 466 -80.43 -7.20 -28.06
N ARG A 467 -79.33 -7.95 -28.06
CA ARG A 467 -78.74 -8.50 -29.29
C ARG A 467 -79.72 -9.44 -30.01
N TRP A 468 -80.42 -10.30 -29.27
CA TRP A 468 -81.45 -11.16 -29.83
C TRP A 468 -82.61 -10.34 -30.40
N GLU A 469 -83.08 -9.32 -29.69
CA GLU A 469 -84.15 -8.43 -30.15
C GLU A 469 -83.77 -7.69 -31.42
N LEU A 470 -82.55 -7.16 -31.50
CA LEU A 470 -82.04 -6.48 -32.70
C LEU A 470 -81.93 -7.44 -33.91
N LYS A 471 -81.56 -8.71 -33.70
CA LYS A 471 -81.50 -9.72 -34.77
C LYS A 471 -82.91 -10.12 -35.27
N HIS A 472 -83.89 -10.24 -34.36
CA HIS A 472 -85.21 -10.79 -34.68
C HIS A 472 -86.27 -9.75 -35.03
N ARG A 473 -86.29 -8.61 -34.35
CA ARG A 473 -87.28 -7.53 -34.53
C ARG A 473 -86.82 -6.39 -35.43
N ALA A 474 -85.54 -6.36 -35.79
CA ALA A 474 -85.01 -5.39 -36.73
C ALA A 474 -84.20 -6.04 -37.86
N ASN A 475 -84.10 -5.32 -38.97
CA ASN A 475 -83.10 -5.51 -40.01
C ASN A 475 -81.95 -4.56 -39.70
N LEU A 476 -80.92 -5.05 -39.03
CA LEU A 476 -79.72 -4.27 -38.71
C LEU A 476 -78.55 -4.77 -39.57
N LYS A 477 -78.00 -3.88 -40.40
CA LYS A 477 -76.81 -4.12 -41.21
C LYS A 477 -75.74 -3.13 -40.78
N LEU A 478 -74.62 -3.64 -40.28
CA LEU A 478 -73.47 -2.84 -39.89
C LEU A 478 -72.23 -3.40 -40.59
N ASN A 479 -71.69 -2.63 -41.53
CA ASN A 479 -70.51 -2.96 -42.31
C ASN A 479 -69.30 -2.21 -41.76
N LEU A 480 -68.36 -2.96 -41.18
CA LEU A 480 -67.13 -2.40 -40.62
C LEU A 480 -66.23 -1.87 -41.75
N GLN A 481 -65.94 -0.58 -41.72
CA GLN A 481 -65.10 0.11 -42.71
C GLN A 481 -63.63 0.12 -42.30
N SER A 482 -63.34 0.47 -41.04
CA SER A 482 -61.96 0.58 -40.55
C SER A 482 -61.90 0.41 -39.04
N VAL A 483 -60.79 -0.12 -38.54
CA VAL A 483 -60.49 -0.20 -37.10
C VAL A 483 -59.17 0.46 -36.82
N THR A 484 -59.13 1.60 -36.15
CA THR A 484 -57.87 2.27 -35.78
C THR A 484 -57.66 2.19 -34.29
N THR A 485 -56.42 1.98 -33.86
CA THR A 485 -56.06 2.03 -32.45
C THR A 485 -55.22 3.26 -32.12
N LYS A 486 -55.39 3.81 -30.93
CA LYS A 486 -54.66 5.00 -30.47
C LYS A 486 -54.25 4.83 -29.02
N ASP A 487 -53.00 5.12 -28.70
CA ASP A 487 -52.58 5.23 -27.30
C ASP A 487 -53.23 6.46 -26.64
N ILE A 488 -53.72 6.32 -25.41
CA ILE A 488 -54.31 7.42 -24.66
C ILE A 488 -53.55 7.50 -23.34
N HIS A 489 -52.34 8.06 -23.35
CA HIS A 489 -51.46 8.16 -22.17
C HIS A 489 -51.93 9.23 -21.13
N ASN A 490 -53.25 9.36 -20.92
CA ASN A 490 -54.04 10.22 -20.01
C ASN A 490 -54.28 11.70 -20.39
N ASP A 491 -55.56 12.08 -20.46
CA ASP A 491 -56.05 13.46 -20.21
C ASP A 491 -56.51 13.61 -18.74
N ILE A 492 -55.61 13.30 -17.80
CA ILE A 492 -55.65 13.89 -16.46
C ILE A 492 -54.23 14.37 -16.15
N ASN A 493 -54.04 15.69 -16.23
CA ASN A 493 -52.84 16.46 -15.83
C ASN A 493 -51.55 16.33 -16.66
N GLY A 494 -51.60 15.90 -17.93
CA GLY A 494 -50.52 16.20 -18.90
C GLY A 494 -49.15 15.55 -18.68
N TRP A 495 -49.03 14.56 -17.79
CA TRP A 495 -47.80 13.77 -17.63
C TRP A 495 -48.03 12.33 -18.07
N GLY A 496 -47.29 11.91 -19.11
CA GLY A 496 -47.32 10.55 -19.63
C GLY A 496 -47.02 9.54 -18.53
N VAL A 497 -48.02 8.73 -18.21
CA VAL A 497 -47.91 7.73 -17.15
C VAL A 497 -47.19 6.49 -17.68
N PRO A 498 -46.15 5.96 -16.99
CA PRO A 498 -45.54 4.70 -17.39
C PRO A 498 -46.55 3.56 -17.25
N LYS A 499 -46.78 2.83 -18.35
CA LYS A 499 -47.53 1.58 -18.37
C LYS A 499 -46.89 0.59 -17.39
N GLN A 500 -47.64 0.02 -16.46
CA GLN A 500 -47.09 -0.88 -15.44
C GLN A 500 -48.11 -1.89 -14.91
N ILE A 501 -47.59 -2.98 -14.36
CA ILE A 501 -48.33 -4.03 -13.67
C ILE A 501 -48.02 -3.95 -12.17
N PHE A 502 -49.06 -3.88 -11.33
CA PHE A 502 -48.93 -3.83 -9.88
C PHE A 502 -48.96 -5.26 -9.31
N TRP A 503 -47.80 -5.90 -9.33
CA TRP A 503 -47.62 -7.28 -8.85
C TRP A 503 -47.59 -7.34 -7.31
N ASN A 504 -48.39 -8.22 -6.71
CA ASN A 504 -48.30 -8.52 -5.29
C ASN A 504 -47.26 -9.62 -5.06
N GLU A 505 -46.08 -9.23 -4.56
CA GLU A 505 -44.99 -10.17 -4.29
C GLU A 505 -45.36 -11.20 -3.21
N ALA A 506 -46.10 -10.80 -2.18
CA ALA A 506 -46.50 -11.69 -1.08
C ALA A 506 -47.47 -12.79 -1.54
N LYS A 507 -48.25 -12.52 -2.59
CA LYS A 507 -49.17 -13.49 -3.21
C LYS A 507 -48.61 -14.09 -4.51
N ASN A 508 -47.38 -13.72 -4.88
CA ASN A 508 -46.71 -14.09 -6.13
C ASN A 508 -47.65 -13.96 -7.36
N GLY A 509 -48.39 -12.85 -7.44
CA GLY A 509 -49.46 -12.72 -8.42
C GLY A 509 -50.25 -11.43 -8.31
N ILE A 510 -51.31 -11.34 -9.11
CA ILE A 510 -52.37 -10.34 -8.97
C ILE A 510 -53.54 -11.00 -8.24
N GLU A 511 -54.12 -10.28 -7.29
CA GLU A 511 -55.25 -10.82 -6.54
C GLU A 511 -56.49 -10.95 -7.42
N PHE A 512 -57.30 -11.98 -7.17
CA PHE A 512 -58.48 -12.28 -7.97
C PHE A 512 -59.45 -11.09 -8.16
N ARG A 513 -59.53 -10.15 -7.22
CA ARG A 513 -60.42 -8.97 -7.26
C ARG A 513 -59.69 -7.66 -6.99
N GLN A 514 -58.45 -7.55 -7.46
CA GLN A 514 -57.65 -6.34 -7.25
C GLN A 514 -58.22 -5.14 -8.02
N THR A 515 -58.45 -4.04 -7.33
CA THR A 515 -59.06 -2.80 -7.85
C THR A 515 -58.12 -2.01 -8.78
N TYR A 516 -56.81 -1.99 -8.49
CA TYR A 516 -55.83 -1.27 -9.33
C TYR A 516 -54.64 -2.15 -9.71
N PRO A 517 -54.85 -3.19 -10.54
CA PRO A 517 -53.83 -4.17 -10.89
C PRO A 517 -52.92 -3.72 -12.04
N PHE A 518 -53.39 -2.81 -12.87
CA PHE A 518 -52.68 -2.35 -14.06
C PHE A 518 -52.79 -0.84 -14.23
N LYS A 519 -51.79 -0.26 -14.88
CA LYS A 519 -51.81 1.13 -15.35
C LYS A 519 -51.51 1.09 -16.84
N TYR A 520 -52.54 1.24 -17.68
CA TYR A 520 -52.43 1.36 -19.12
C TYR A 520 -53.76 1.91 -19.65
N ALA A 521 -53.75 2.52 -20.84
CA ALA A 521 -54.96 2.94 -21.52
C ALA A 521 -54.70 3.07 -23.02
N PHE A 522 -55.64 2.60 -23.85
CA PHE A 522 -55.65 2.83 -25.28
C PHE A 522 -57.08 2.75 -25.82
N GLN A 523 -57.27 3.25 -27.04
CA GLN A 523 -58.56 3.34 -27.73
C GLN A 523 -58.57 2.42 -28.94
N ILE A 524 -59.69 1.73 -29.15
CA ILE A 524 -60.02 1.06 -30.42
C ILE A 524 -61.22 1.79 -31.00
N ARG A 525 -61.04 2.43 -32.15
CA ARG A 525 -62.11 3.13 -32.88
C ARG A 525 -62.50 2.34 -34.10
N MET A 526 -63.77 1.99 -34.18
CA MET A 526 -64.34 1.29 -35.32
C MET A 526 -65.32 2.20 -36.01
N LYS A 527 -65.21 2.28 -37.34
CA LYS A 527 -66.15 3.01 -38.18
C LYS A 527 -67.01 2.01 -38.91
N TYR A 528 -68.33 2.12 -38.74
CA TYR A 528 -69.32 1.34 -39.46
C TYR A 528 -70.10 2.24 -40.39
N THR A 529 -70.47 1.70 -41.56
CA THR A 529 -71.61 2.19 -42.32
C THR A 529 -72.73 1.19 -42.16
N GLY A 530 -73.95 1.67 -41.95
CA GLY A 530 -75.04 0.76 -41.72
C GLY A 530 -76.41 1.36 -41.85
N ASP A 531 -77.38 0.46 -41.74
CA ASP A 531 -78.78 0.75 -41.71
C ASP A 531 -79.50 -0.15 -40.70
N TYR A 532 -80.55 0.39 -40.13
CA TYR A 532 -81.45 -0.25 -39.19
C TYR A 532 -82.87 0.02 -39.64
N GLY A 533 -83.73 -0.99 -39.64
CA GLY A 533 -85.17 -0.82 -39.81
C GLY A 533 -85.93 -1.82 -38.96
N LEU A 534 -86.95 -1.36 -38.24
CA LEU A 534 -87.85 -2.24 -37.50
C LEU A 534 -88.65 -3.14 -38.46
N LYS A 535 -88.92 -4.39 -38.06
CA LYS A 535 -89.70 -5.36 -38.85
C LYS A 535 -91.20 -5.26 -38.51
N GLY A 536 -92.05 -5.30 -39.54
CA GLY A 536 -93.50 -5.52 -39.41
C GLY A 536 -94.20 -4.52 -38.47
N ILE A 537 -95.00 -5.05 -37.53
CA ILE A 537 -95.83 -4.25 -36.62
C ILE A 537 -95.01 -3.27 -35.75
N TYR A 538 -93.74 -3.57 -35.48
CA TYR A 538 -92.87 -2.70 -34.68
C TYR A 538 -92.49 -1.41 -35.41
N TRP A 539 -92.37 -1.45 -36.74
CA TRP A 539 -92.17 -0.24 -37.55
C TRP A 539 -93.40 0.66 -37.50
N THR A 540 -94.59 0.06 -37.62
CA THR A 540 -95.88 0.78 -37.56
C THR A 540 -96.10 1.45 -36.20
N LEU A 541 -95.82 0.73 -35.11
CA LEU A 541 -95.95 1.27 -33.74
C LEU A 541 -94.95 2.40 -33.45
N ALA A 542 -93.73 2.31 -33.97
CA ALA A 542 -92.72 3.36 -33.84
C ALA A 542 -93.10 4.64 -34.62
N ASN A 543 -93.67 4.49 -35.82
CA ASN A 543 -94.13 5.62 -36.64
C ASN A 543 -95.36 6.34 -36.07
N TRP A 544 -96.14 5.67 -35.21
CA TRP A 544 -97.30 6.26 -34.54
C TRP A 544 -96.94 7.01 -33.24
N GLY A 545 -95.65 7.24 -32.98
CA GLY A 545 -95.17 8.11 -31.90
C GLY A 545 -95.23 7.51 -30.50
N LEU A 546 -95.64 6.24 -30.35
CA LEU A 546 -95.86 5.59 -29.06
C LEU A 546 -94.59 5.07 -28.36
N GLY A 547 -93.43 5.04 -29.03
CA GLY A 547 -92.27 4.27 -28.55
C GLY A 547 -90.93 5.00 -28.48
N GLY A 548 -90.81 6.24 -28.95
CA GLY A 548 -89.55 6.99 -28.88
C GLY A 548 -88.32 6.32 -29.54
N ILE A 549 -88.51 5.32 -30.41
CA ILE A 549 -87.47 4.65 -31.21
C ILE A 549 -87.70 5.06 -32.66
N PRO A 550 -86.69 5.47 -33.45
CA PRO A 550 -86.94 5.80 -34.83
C PRO A 550 -87.22 4.51 -35.61
N PRO A 551 -88.20 4.54 -36.53
CA PRO A 551 -88.60 3.35 -37.29
C PRO A 551 -87.46 2.81 -38.16
N GLU A 552 -86.55 3.69 -38.57
CA GLU A 552 -85.36 3.37 -39.36
C GLU A 552 -84.21 4.35 -39.08
N TRP A 553 -82.99 3.92 -39.37
CA TRP A 553 -81.78 4.73 -39.39
C TRP A 553 -80.87 4.26 -40.53
N LYS A 554 -80.16 5.17 -41.18
CA LYS A 554 -79.10 4.84 -42.14
C LYS A 554 -78.00 5.88 -42.04
N GLY A 555 -76.74 5.46 -41.91
CA GLY A 555 -75.62 6.37 -41.84
C GLY A 555 -74.34 5.76 -41.27
N GLU A 556 -73.45 6.65 -40.85
CA GLU A 556 -72.20 6.29 -40.20
C GLU A 556 -72.36 6.18 -38.68
N MET A 557 -71.72 5.15 -38.12
CA MET A 557 -71.63 4.92 -36.68
C MET A 557 -70.17 4.70 -36.31
N GLU A 558 -69.68 5.49 -35.34
CA GLU A 558 -68.38 5.29 -34.71
C GLU A 558 -68.58 4.59 -33.36
N LEU A 559 -67.91 3.45 -33.21
CA LEU A 559 -67.84 2.69 -31.96
C LEU A 559 -66.44 2.86 -31.37
N VAL A 560 -66.34 3.47 -30.20
CA VAL A 560 -65.08 3.71 -29.50
C VAL A 560 -65.01 2.83 -28.26
N LEU A 561 -64.05 1.91 -28.23
CA LEU A 561 -63.72 1.13 -27.05
C LEU A 561 -62.53 1.78 -26.35
N ASN A 562 -62.75 2.32 -25.16
CA ASN A 562 -61.68 2.69 -24.26
C ASN A 562 -61.27 1.44 -23.49
N VAL A 563 -60.02 1.00 -23.64
CA VAL A 563 -59.47 -0.15 -22.93
C VAL A 563 -58.44 0.36 -21.94
N ASP A 564 -58.63 0.10 -20.65
CA ASP A 564 -57.71 0.59 -19.61
C ASP A 564 -57.57 -0.38 -18.42
N GLY A 565 -56.81 0.05 -17.40
CA GLY A 565 -56.57 -0.71 -16.17
C GLY A 565 -57.34 -0.22 -14.92
N GLN A 566 -58.27 0.73 -15.05
CA GLN A 566 -58.99 1.33 -13.93
C GLN A 566 -60.22 0.49 -13.55
N LEU A 567 -60.04 -0.49 -12.66
CA LEU A 567 -61.13 -1.36 -12.20
C LEU A 567 -61.69 -0.87 -10.87
N ALA A 568 -62.74 -0.05 -10.85
CA ALA A 568 -63.33 0.42 -9.59
C ALA A 568 -63.85 -0.74 -8.69
N ASP A 569 -63.93 -0.51 -7.36
CA ASP A 569 -64.31 -1.56 -6.39
C ASP A 569 -65.69 -2.18 -6.67
N TRP A 570 -66.62 -1.38 -7.19
CA TRP A 570 -67.96 -1.84 -7.56
C TRP A 570 -67.96 -2.76 -8.80
N ILE A 571 -66.89 -2.75 -9.60
CA ILE A 571 -66.70 -3.65 -10.75
C ILE A 571 -66.18 -5.01 -10.25
N THR A 572 -65.12 -5.00 -9.43
CA THR A 572 -64.47 -6.22 -8.93
C THR A 572 -65.34 -6.98 -7.92
N SER A 573 -66.34 -6.33 -7.34
CA SER A 573 -67.29 -6.94 -6.39
C SER A 573 -68.38 -7.80 -7.06
N LYS A 574 -68.64 -7.64 -8.36
CA LYS A 574 -69.72 -8.33 -9.09
C LYS A 574 -69.54 -9.85 -9.15
N LYS A 575 -70.65 -10.58 -9.20
CA LYS A 575 -70.65 -12.06 -9.18
C LYS A 575 -70.08 -12.67 -10.46
N ASP A 576 -70.30 -12.00 -11.59
CA ASP A 576 -69.90 -12.39 -12.94
C ASP A 576 -68.53 -11.85 -13.36
N TYR A 577 -67.83 -11.12 -12.48
CA TYR A 577 -66.44 -10.71 -12.68
C TYR A 577 -65.53 -11.95 -12.85
N PRO A 578 -64.83 -12.13 -13.98
CA PRO A 578 -64.03 -13.35 -14.25
C PRO A 578 -62.74 -13.42 -13.41
N GLY A 579 -62.45 -12.38 -12.65
CA GLY A 579 -61.21 -12.21 -11.92
C GLY A 579 -60.24 -11.29 -12.64
N THR A 580 -59.30 -10.73 -11.90
CA THR A 580 -58.22 -9.92 -12.45
C THR A 580 -57.09 -10.83 -12.95
N LEU A 581 -57.07 -11.09 -14.26
CA LEU A 581 -56.12 -12.03 -14.87
C LEU A 581 -54.92 -11.32 -15.49
N PHE A 582 -53.74 -11.87 -15.21
CA PHE A 582 -52.53 -11.78 -16.03
C PHE A 582 -51.78 -13.10 -15.82
N GLN A 583 -52.29 -14.17 -16.44
CA GLN A 583 -51.92 -15.53 -16.09
C GLN A 583 -51.55 -16.35 -17.33
N PHE A 584 -50.37 -16.95 -17.29
CA PHE A 584 -50.00 -17.98 -18.26
C PHE A 584 -50.77 -19.26 -17.96
N ARG A 585 -51.56 -19.73 -18.94
CA ARG A 585 -52.30 -20.99 -18.88
C ARG A 585 -52.13 -21.71 -20.20
N ASP A 586 -51.55 -22.90 -20.17
CA ASP A 586 -51.23 -23.70 -21.34
C ASP A 586 -50.41 -22.88 -22.37
N ASP A 587 -50.94 -22.67 -23.57
CA ASP A 587 -50.35 -21.90 -24.66
C ASP A 587 -50.85 -20.44 -24.72
N LYS A 588 -51.48 -19.94 -23.66
CA LYS A 588 -52.10 -18.60 -23.60
C LYS A 588 -51.59 -17.75 -22.45
N LEU A 589 -51.66 -16.43 -22.63
CA LEU A 589 -51.53 -15.42 -21.58
C LEU A 589 -52.87 -14.70 -21.40
N LEU A 590 -53.69 -15.21 -20.48
CA LEU A 590 -55.03 -14.68 -20.21
C LEU A 590 -54.95 -13.35 -19.48
N PHE A 591 -55.68 -12.37 -19.98
CA PHE A 591 -55.69 -11.00 -19.50
C PHE A 591 -57.10 -10.42 -19.45
N THR A 592 -57.52 -9.96 -18.27
CA THR A 592 -58.86 -9.36 -18.11
C THR A 592 -58.83 -7.90 -18.55
N LEU A 593 -59.72 -7.53 -19.48
CA LEU A 593 -59.82 -6.17 -19.97
C LEU A 593 -60.91 -5.40 -19.22
N HIS A 594 -60.61 -4.14 -18.89
CA HIS A 594 -61.64 -3.15 -18.63
C HIS A 594 -61.93 -2.39 -19.91
N ILE A 595 -63.21 -2.36 -20.32
CA ILE A 595 -63.64 -1.71 -21.56
C ILE A 595 -64.80 -0.78 -21.26
N THR A 596 -64.72 0.47 -21.68
CA THR A 596 -65.88 1.35 -21.79
C THR A 596 -66.19 1.58 -23.27
N GLN A 597 -67.38 1.21 -23.70
CA GLN A 597 -67.84 1.37 -25.07
C GLN A 597 -68.63 2.67 -25.22
N TRP A 598 -68.33 3.44 -26.27
CA TRP A 598 -69.03 4.65 -26.65
C TRP A 598 -69.56 4.52 -28.07
N ILE A 599 -70.82 4.83 -28.29
CA ILE A 599 -71.48 4.82 -29.60
C ILE A 599 -71.77 6.25 -30.01
N ASN A 600 -71.21 6.67 -31.13
CA ASN A 600 -71.45 7.99 -31.72
C ASN A 600 -72.01 7.85 -33.13
N VAL A 601 -73.05 8.61 -33.43
CA VAL A 601 -73.73 8.64 -34.73
C VAL A 601 -73.90 10.10 -35.14
N GLN A 602 -73.81 10.39 -36.44
CA GLN A 602 -73.94 11.77 -36.94
C GLN A 602 -75.38 12.31 -36.79
N ASP A 603 -76.38 11.43 -36.92
CA ASP A 603 -77.80 11.78 -36.77
C ASP A 603 -78.11 12.16 -35.30
N GLN A 604 -78.40 13.44 -35.08
CA GLN A 604 -78.68 13.98 -33.74
C GLN A 604 -79.96 13.42 -33.10
N ARG A 605 -80.97 13.06 -33.91
CA ARG A 605 -82.21 12.45 -33.39
C ARG A 605 -81.89 11.05 -32.91
N PHE A 606 -81.20 10.24 -33.71
CA PHE A 606 -80.81 8.88 -33.32
C PHE A 606 -79.86 8.89 -32.12
N LYS A 607 -78.88 9.80 -32.09
CA LYS A 607 -77.99 10.01 -30.94
C LYS A 607 -78.75 10.38 -29.66
N GLY A 608 -79.74 11.27 -29.77
CA GLY A 608 -80.61 11.64 -28.66
C GLY A 608 -81.38 10.45 -28.07
N LEU A 609 -81.74 9.47 -28.90
CA LEU A 609 -82.43 8.27 -28.45
C LEU A 609 -81.50 7.26 -27.79
N LEU A 610 -80.29 7.07 -28.32
CA LEU A 610 -79.26 6.27 -27.66
C LEU A 610 -78.96 6.81 -26.25
N LYS A 611 -78.85 8.14 -26.11
CA LYS A 611 -78.67 8.81 -24.80
C LYS A 611 -79.83 8.60 -23.84
N LYS A 612 -81.07 8.78 -24.30
CA LYS A 612 -82.27 8.58 -23.47
C LYS A 612 -82.36 7.17 -22.90
N GLN A 613 -81.84 6.18 -23.63
CA GLN A 613 -81.85 4.78 -23.23
C GLN A 613 -80.53 4.31 -22.59
N GLN A 614 -79.57 5.21 -22.38
CA GLN A 614 -78.22 4.89 -21.87
C GLN A 614 -77.51 3.82 -22.70
N LEU A 615 -77.72 3.84 -24.02
CA LEU A 615 -77.08 2.95 -25.00
C LEU A 615 -75.89 3.61 -25.70
N ASP A 616 -75.66 4.91 -25.48
CA ASP A 616 -74.53 5.65 -26.06
C ASP A 616 -73.22 5.42 -25.31
N VAL A 617 -73.28 5.04 -24.02
CA VAL A 617 -72.13 4.62 -23.21
C VAL A 617 -72.46 3.33 -22.50
N LEU A 618 -71.67 2.29 -22.75
CA LEU A 618 -71.90 0.95 -22.22
C LEU A 618 -70.63 0.41 -21.56
N GLU A 619 -70.78 -0.07 -20.34
CA GLU A 619 -69.72 -0.75 -19.61
C GLU A 619 -70.13 -2.22 -19.40
N PRO A 620 -69.35 -3.20 -19.89
CA PRO A 620 -69.69 -4.62 -19.87
C PRO A 620 -69.53 -5.20 -18.46
N TRP A 621 -70.46 -4.87 -17.56
CA TRP A 621 -70.46 -5.40 -16.19
C TRP A 621 -71.88 -5.62 -15.63
N GLY A 622 -72.92 -5.58 -16.47
CA GLY A 622 -74.21 -6.19 -16.11
C GLY A 622 -74.15 -7.68 -16.42
N GLY A 623 -74.74 -8.54 -15.60
CA GLY A 623 -74.69 -10.02 -15.74
C GLY A 623 -75.02 -10.59 -17.13
N ASP A 624 -75.62 -9.78 -18.00
CA ASP A 624 -75.95 -10.11 -19.38
C ASP A 624 -74.81 -9.86 -20.40
N ILE A 625 -73.73 -9.17 -20.02
CA ILE A 625 -72.55 -8.87 -20.85
C ILE A 625 -71.30 -9.35 -20.12
N LYS A 626 -70.73 -10.46 -20.58
CA LYS A 626 -69.49 -11.00 -20.00
C LYS A 626 -68.30 -10.09 -20.31
N VAL A 627 -67.48 -9.93 -19.28
CA VAL A 627 -66.20 -9.24 -19.29
C VAL A 627 -65.24 -9.91 -20.26
N PRO A 628 -64.59 -9.17 -21.17
CA PRO A 628 -63.65 -9.76 -22.10
C PRO A 628 -62.36 -10.17 -21.40
N VAL A 629 -62.01 -11.44 -21.53
CA VAL A 629 -60.70 -11.98 -21.21
C VAL A 629 -60.01 -12.28 -22.53
N VAL A 630 -58.79 -11.77 -22.71
CA VAL A 630 -58.02 -11.93 -23.95
C VAL A 630 -56.73 -12.70 -23.79
N ASP A 631 -56.30 -13.42 -24.83
CA ASP A 631 -54.95 -14.00 -24.89
C ASP A 631 -53.92 -13.03 -25.47
N LEU A 632 -53.22 -12.28 -24.61
CA LEU A 632 -52.20 -11.30 -25.02
C LEU A 632 -51.06 -11.92 -25.84
N ALA A 633 -50.71 -13.18 -25.58
CA ALA A 633 -49.63 -13.84 -26.31
C ALA A 633 -50.00 -14.06 -27.78
N SER A 634 -51.28 -14.36 -28.07
CA SER A 634 -51.77 -14.50 -29.45
C SER A 634 -51.64 -13.20 -30.26
N TYR A 635 -51.88 -12.04 -29.65
CA TYR A 635 -51.73 -10.76 -30.36
C TYR A 635 -50.27 -10.45 -30.70
N LEU A 636 -49.35 -10.71 -29.78
CA LEU A 636 -47.92 -10.60 -30.08
C LEU A 636 -47.48 -11.63 -31.13
N HIS A 637 -47.98 -12.87 -31.03
CA HIS A 637 -47.66 -13.95 -31.97
C HIS A 637 -48.10 -13.59 -33.39
N PHE A 638 -49.29 -13.00 -33.55
CA PHE A 638 -49.76 -12.51 -34.84
C PHE A 638 -48.81 -11.47 -35.43
N LEU A 639 -48.35 -10.49 -34.64
CA LEU A 639 -47.39 -9.51 -35.14
C LEU A 639 -46.05 -10.15 -35.52
N ILE A 640 -45.55 -11.11 -34.74
CA ILE A 640 -44.32 -11.86 -35.04
C ILE A 640 -44.44 -12.59 -36.38
N LEU A 641 -45.58 -13.23 -36.65
CA LEU A 641 -45.83 -13.97 -37.89
C LEU A 641 -46.05 -13.03 -39.08
N ALA A 642 -46.74 -11.91 -38.86
CA ALA A 642 -47.05 -10.92 -39.89
C ALA A 642 -45.84 -10.04 -40.27
N ASP A 643 -44.84 -9.96 -39.39
CA ASP A 643 -43.56 -9.31 -39.63
C ASP A 643 -42.63 -10.21 -40.45
N LYS A 644 -42.60 -9.99 -41.77
CA LYS A 644 -41.79 -10.74 -42.74
C LYS A 644 -40.36 -10.22 -42.90
N SER A 645 -39.94 -9.30 -42.02
CA SER A 645 -38.64 -8.60 -42.10
C SER A 645 -37.48 -9.32 -41.43
#